data_AF-A0A7X5DS59-F1
#
_entry.id   AF-A0A7X5DS59-F1
#
_cell.length_a   1.000
_cell.length_b   1.000
_cell.length_c   1.000
_cell.angle_alpha   90.00
_cell.angle_beta   90.00
_cell.angle_gamma   90.00
#
_symmetry.space_group_name_H-M   'P 1'
#
loop_
_entity.id
_entity.type
_entity.pdbx_description
1 polymer ?
#
loop_
_entity_poly.entity_id
_entity_poly.type
_entity_poly.pdbx_seq_one_letter_code
_entity_poly.pdbx_strand_id
1 'polypeptide(L)'
;MFTEYKEIRHEKGKFMMRKRRKGMLLILFLMLSMCWMFVKQQAAAEEVPSLAYIYTGEDGAGGRLIVASVYTGGESLECAELFWDTGGEVQSAEALEVVDGYAAFMLEGAPGSEQMQYLRVVCGGAEHVLDIQAFRAAEDTVEDTAGKDFGEGAGAAEQENTGELPVAGDSEEVYSVLSTAETEAAASENYRGFTPGNGLNRGGGDIVVVLDPGHGGSDYGAYRTWDNISYIEKNIALKISKYTKEELEKYAGVRVYLTRSTDAALSLADRVAYAEQMGATVLISQHINSTGEQQSTATGAEVMVSKGNYRPEQAAETGAIARAVLAELEKIGFKNRDLVYKLSETGNTYPNKKLADYYGIVRMSVLAGFPGMIVEHGFVSNPEDCVKYYGSNAKIKKMGVADATAIAKYYNLQKKSTIGWNQEKGQWYYVREDGQRQPPGWLNAGGAWYYLDSNGYRVTGWQTLAKKKYYFNSEGVRQTGLTAVDGKNYYFNSKGMLKKGFFSGFDGNSYYADKSGVLYSGWRNCKGKKYYFHKKTHAARTGWAKLGKYYYYFNETGQMQRGIVESGGEKYYLDSSGRRSTGLIAYEGRKYYFDKSTGKMLKKTWKRMKAGWYYFSKYGYAIQGKTKRISGVRYKFNEEGICLNKSKRK
;
A
#
# COMPACT_ATOMS: atom_id res chain seq x y z
N MET A 1 -33.17 22.91 -28.20
CA MET A 1 -33.98 24.14 -28.18
C MET A 1 -34.14 24.55 -26.72
N PHE A 2 -33.45 25.61 -26.31
CA PHE A 2 -33.81 26.57 -25.26
C PHE A 2 -32.71 27.61 -25.34
N THR A 3 -33.07 28.77 -25.89
CA THR A 3 -32.15 29.87 -26.20
C THR A 3 -32.39 30.94 -25.14
N GLU A 4 -31.46 31.13 -24.22
CA GLU A 4 -31.49 32.33 -23.36
C GLU A 4 -30.83 33.49 -24.12
N TYR A 5 -31.66 34.45 -24.51
CA TYR A 5 -31.20 35.77 -24.92
C TYR A 5 -31.17 36.67 -23.69
N LYS A 6 -30.01 37.25 -23.38
CA LYS A 6 -29.94 38.38 -22.46
C LYS A 6 -29.82 39.66 -23.28
N GLU A 7 -30.90 40.43 -23.34
CA GLU A 7 -30.92 41.79 -23.84
C GLU A 7 -30.05 42.68 -22.94
N ILE A 8 -29.16 43.46 -23.56
CA ILE A 8 -28.63 44.69 -22.98
C ILE A 8 -28.86 45.78 -24.03
N ARG A 9 -29.76 46.71 -23.72
CA ARG A 9 -30.03 47.91 -24.51
C ARG A 9 -29.13 49.02 -23.98
N HIS A 10 -28.35 49.67 -24.85
CA HIS A 10 -28.12 51.10 -24.73
C HIS A 10 -27.89 51.75 -26.10
N GLU A 11 -28.34 52.99 -26.16
CA GLU A 11 -28.67 53.78 -27.34
C GLU A 11 -27.47 54.16 -28.22
N LYS A 12 -27.72 54.04 -29.53
CA LYS A 12 -27.16 54.75 -30.70
C LYS A 12 -26.63 53.74 -31.73
N GLY A 13 -27.53 53.44 -32.67
CA GLY A 13 -27.39 52.42 -33.68
C GLY A 13 -26.06 52.48 -34.45
N LYS A 14 -25.37 51.34 -34.43
CA LYS A 14 -24.45 50.82 -35.47
C LYS A 14 -24.09 49.38 -35.09
N PHE A 15 -24.76 48.41 -35.72
CA PHE A 15 -24.37 46.99 -35.61
C PHE A 15 -23.17 46.73 -36.52
N MET A 16 -21.98 46.55 -35.94
CA MET A 16 -20.84 45.96 -36.68
C MET A 16 -20.85 44.45 -36.52
N MET A 17 -21.36 43.73 -37.53
CA MET A 17 -21.12 42.31 -37.69
C MET A 17 -19.69 42.08 -38.23
N ARG A 18 -18.74 41.81 -37.34
CA ARG A 18 -17.42 41.31 -37.75
C ARG A 18 -17.47 39.80 -37.96
N LYS A 19 -17.67 39.41 -39.21
CA LYS A 19 -17.49 38.04 -39.72
C LYS A 19 -16.00 37.67 -39.63
N ARG A 20 -15.63 36.76 -38.73
CA ARG A 20 -14.36 36.01 -38.85
C ARG A 20 -14.69 34.62 -39.38
N ARG A 21 -14.47 34.43 -40.69
CA ARG A 21 -14.26 33.09 -41.27
C ARG A 21 -12.91 32.59 -40.75
N LYS A 22 -12.91 31.50 -39.99
CA LYS A 22 -11.84 30.51 -40.04
C LYS A 22 -12.49 29.20 -40.46
N GLY A 23 -12.00 28.66 -41.58
CA GLY A 23 -12.35 27.33 -42.03
C GLY A 23 -12.00 26.33 -40.94
N MET A 24 -12.98 25.51 -40.59
CA MET A 24 -12.78 24.23 -39.95
C MET A 24 -13.77 23.25 -40.60
N LEU A 25 -13.64 23.10 -41.91
CA LEU A 25 -14.35 22.09 -42.69
C LEU A 25 -13.38 20.92 -43.00
N LEU A 26 -12.78 20.38 -41.93
CA LEU A 26 -12.18 19.04 -41.91
C LEU A 26 -12.22 18.43 -40.50
N ILE A 27 -13.14 18.88 -39.65
CA ILE A 27 -13.33 18.33 -38.29
C ILE A 27 -14.81 18.03 -38.00
N LEU A 28 -15.76 18.59 -38.76
CA LEU A 28 -17.18 18.23 -38.59
C LEU A 28 -17.58 16.90 -39.26
N PHE A 29 -16.74 16.32 -40.13
CA PHE A 29 -16.90 14.94 -40.62
C PHE A 29 -16.14 13.90 -39.77
N LEU A 30 -15.21 14.34 -38.91
CA LEU A 30 -14.57 13.50 -37.91
C LEU A 30 -15.28 13.57 -36.54
N MET A 31 -16.01 14.63 -36.23
CA MET A 31 -16.80 14.72 -34.99
C MET A 31 -18.20 14.13 -35.10
N LEU A 32 -18.74 13.91 -36.31
CA LEU A 32 -19.99 13.13 -36.50
C LEU A 32 -19.75 11.64 -36.78
N SER A 33 -18.51 11.22 -37.05
CA SER A 33 -18.12 9.80 -36.90
C SER A 33 -17.52 9.48 -35.54
N MET A 34 -16.91 10.45 -34.84
CA MET A 34 -16.51 10.26 -33.44
C MET A 34 -17.66 10.43 -32.44
N CYS A 35 -18.76 11.14 -32.73
CA CYS A 35 -19.99 11.02 -31.92
C CYS A 35 -20.84 9.78 -32.25
N TRP A 36 -20.43 8.98 -33.24
CA TRP A 36 -20.94 7.62 -33.43
C TRP A 36 -19.98 6.55 -32.90
N MET A 37 -18.77 6.94 -32.47
CA MET A 37 -17.89 6.13 -31.62
C MET A 37 -17.90 6.55 -30.13
N PHE A 38 -18.40 7.73 -29.78
CA PHE A 38 -18.57 8.20 -28.40
C PHE A 38 -19.97 8.01 -27.80
N VAL A 39 -20.90 7.40 -28.56
CA VAL A 39 -22.08 6.70 -27.99
C VAL A 39 -21.73 5.24 -27.66
N LYS A 40 -20.47 4.82 -27.85
CA LYS A 40 -19.92 3.55 -27.34
C LYS A 40 -18.81 3.77 -26.31
N GLN A 41 -18.91 4.80 -25.47
CA GLN A 41 -18.07 4.91 -24.27
C GLN A 41 -18.87 5.38 -23.04
N GLN A 42 -19.99 4.68 -22.82
CA GLN A 42 -20.42 4.23 -21.50
C GLN A 42 -21.52 3.17 -21.73
N ALA A 43 -21.22 2.18 -22.56
CA ALA A 43 -21.88 0.90 -22.35
C ALA A 43 -21.46 0.47 -20.94
N ALA A 44 -22.41 0.06 -20.12
CA ALA A 44 -22.13 -0.64 -18.88
C ALA A 44 -20.94 -1.57 -19.12
N ALA A 45 -19.98 -1.63 -18.19
CA ALA A 45 -19.16 -2.82 -18.14
C ALA A 45 -20.18 -3.96 -18.04
N GLU A 46 -20.41 -4.68 -19.14
CA GLU A 46 -21.29 -5.83 -19.14
C GLU A 46 -20.79 -6.69 -18.00
N GLU A 47 -21.67 -6.93 -17.05
CA GLU A 47 -21.39 -7.76 -15.91
C GLU A 47 -21.27 -9.21 -16.41
N VAL A 48 -20.11 -9.56 -16.97
CA VAL A 48 -19.88 -10.89 -17.54
C VAL A 48 -19.85 -11.89 -16.38
N PRO A 49 -20.57 -13.03 -16.48
CA PRO A 49 -20.51 -14.05 -15.45
C PRO A 49 -19.08 -14.46 -15.12
N SER A 50 -18.73 -14.52 -13.84
CA SER A 50 -17.38 -14.84 -13.37
C SER A 50 -17.41 -15.70 -12.11
N LEU A 51 -16.35 -16.50 -11.90
CA LEU A 51 -16.21 -17.30 -10.70
C LEU A 51 -15.82 -16.37 -9.55
N ALA A 52 -16.62 -16.35 -8.49
CA ALA A 52 -16.39 -15.55 -7.30
C ALA A 52 -15.71 -16.35 -6.19
N TYR A 53 -16.00 -17.65 -6.10
CA TYR A 53 -15.42 -18.56 -5.12
C TYR A 53 -15.63 -20.01 -5.54
N ILE A 54 -14.73 -20.93 -5.16
CA ILE A 54 -14.95 -22.37 -5.30
C ILE A 54 -14.45 -23.12 -4.06
N TYR A 55 -15.37 -23.79 -3.36
CA TYR A 55 -15.10 -24.59 -2.17
C TYR A 55 -15.05 -26.08 -2.51
N THR A 56 -14.18 -26.82 -1.85
CA THR A 56 -14.21 -28.28 -1.83
C THR A 56 -14.18 -28.80 -0.39
N GLY A 57 -15.11 -29.67 -0.02
CA GLY A 57 -15.14 -30.35 1.27
C GLY A 57 -15.42 -31.85 1.11
N GLU A 58 -14.92 -32.68 2.02
CA GLU A 58 -15.19 -34.13 2.03
C GLU A 58 -16.32 -34.44 3.03
N ASP A 59 -17.24 -35.32 2.65
CA ASP A 59 -18.39 -35.69 3.47
C ASP A 59 -18.10 -36.85 4.47
N GLY A 60 -16.85 -37.31 4.53
CA GLY A 60 -16.42 -38.40 5.38
C GLY A 60 -16.85 -39.81 4.92
N ALA A 61 -17.65 -39.92 3.85
CA ALA A 61 -18.08 -41.18 3.23
C ALA A 61 -17.41 -41.45 1.87
N GLY A 62 -16.47 -40.59 1.45
CA GLY A 62 -15.76 -40.68 0.17
C GLY A 62 -16.37 -39.84 -0.95
N GLY A 63 -17.46 -39.12 -0.68
CA GLY A 63 -18.03 -38.09 -1.54
C GLY A 63 -17.37 -36.73 -1.27
N ARG A 64 -17.13 -35.96 -2.32
CA ARG A 64 -16.63 -34.58 -2.19
C ARG A 64 -17.71 -33.61 -2.65
N LEU A 65 -18.05 -32.70 -1.76
CA LEU A 65 -18.88 -31.53 -2.06
C LEU A 65 -18.01 -30.47 -2.72
N ILE A 66 -18.41 -30.06 -3.91
CA ILE A 66 -17.84 -28.89 -4.58
C ILE A 66 -18.94 -27.84 -4.68
N VAL A 67 -18.67 -26.63 -4.19
CA VAL A 67 -19.60 -25.50 -4.31
C VAL A 67 -18.90 -24.36 -5.05
N ALA A 68 -19.42 -23.99 -6.21
CA ALA A 68 -18.97 -22.84 -6.97
C ALA A 68 -19.93 -21.67 -6.76
N SER A 69 -19.40 -20.50 -6.38
CA SER A 69 -20.11 -19.23 -6.41
C SER A 69 -19.78 -18.49 -7.71
N VAL A 70 -20.81 -18.13 -8.44
CA VAL A 70 -20.76 -17.46 -9.73
C VAL A 70 -21.41 -16.09 -9.56
N TYR A 71 -20.64 -15.05 -9.83
CA TYR A 71 -21.21 -13.74 -10.08
C TYR A 71 -21.92 -13.80 -11.43
N THR A 72 -23.24 -13.69 -11.45
CA THR A 72 -24.06 -13.87 -12.66
C THR A 72 -24.28 -12.59 -13.46
N GLY A 73 -23.75 -11.48 -12.96
CA GLY A 73 -23.95 -10.17 -13.57
C GLY A 73 -25.37 -9.64 -13.54
N GLY A 74 -26.12 -10.03 -12.51
CA GLY A 74 -27.51 -9.61 -12.31
C GLY A 74 -28.55 -10.56 -12.92
N GLU A 75 -28.13 -11.58 -13.65
CA GLU A 75 -29.02 -12.62 -14.23
C GLU A 75 -29.17 -13.84 -13.29
N SER A 76 -30.12 -14.73 -13.55
CA SER A 76 -30.24 -15.99 -12.82
C SER A 76 -29.26 -17.04 -13.34
N LEU A 77 -28.55 -17.74 -12.43
CA LEU A 77 -27.80 -18.95 -12.75
C LEU A 77 -28.80 -20.10 -12.92
N GLU A 78 -28.88 -20.66 -14.12
CA GLU A 78 -29.89 -21.66 -14.47
C GLU A 78 -29.35 -23.09 -14.32
N CYS A 79 -28.12 -23.33 -14.77
CA CYS A 79 -27.42 -24.59 -14.59
C CYS A 79 -25.90 -24.37 -14.61
N ALA A 80 -25.17 -25.37 -14.12
CA ALA A 80 -23.71 -25.41 -14.16
C ALA A 80 -23.19 -26.82 -14.35
N GLU A 81 -22.08 -26.97 -15.06
CA GLU A 81 -21.37 -28.23 -15.29
C GLU A 81 -19.88 -28.03 -15.03
N LEU A 82 -19.32 -28.84 -14.15
CA LEU A 82 -17.91 -28.80 -13.75
C LEU A 82 -17.08 -29.74 -14.61
N PHE A 83 -15.93 -29.28 -15.12
CA PHE A 83 -15.00 -30.07 -15.92
C PHE A 83 -13.64 -30.23 -15.23
N TRP A 84 -13.09 -31.44 -15.21
CA TRP A 84 -11.78 -31.75 -14.62
C TRP A 84 -11.01 -32.80 -15.41
N ASP A 85 -9.70 -32.86 -15.24
CA ASP A 85 -8.81 -33.80 -15.92
C ASP A 85 -8.29 -34.88 -14.95
N THR A 86 -8.47 -36.14 -15.34
CA THR A 86 -7.92 -37.32 -14.69
C THR A 86 -6.93 -38.03 -15.61
N GLY A 87 -5.68 -37.55 -15.63
CA GLY A 87 -4.58 -38.24 -16.30
C GLY A 87 -4.63 -38.20 -17.84
N GLY A 88 -5.20 -37.14 -18.42
CA GLY A 88 -5.31 -36.92 -19.86
C GLY A 88 -6.71 -37.14 -20.43
N GLU A 89 -7.69 -37.50 -19.59
CA GLU A 89 -9.10 -37.61 -19.94
C GLU A 89 -9.94 -36.59 -19.17
N VAL A 90 -10.68 -35.76 -19.91
CA VAL A 90 -11.58 -34.75 -19.34
C VAL A 90 -12.90 -35.40 -18.95
N GLN A 91 -13.25 -35.28 -17.68
CA GLN A 91 -14.52 -35.71 -17.09
C GLN A 91 -15.40 -34.48 -16.81
N SER A 92 -16.72 -34.69 -16.72
CA SER A 92 -17.66 -33.64 -16.34
C SER A 92 -18.78 -34.11 -15.42
N ALA A 93 -19.40 -33.18 -14.70
CA ALA A 93 -20.58 -33.43 -13.89
C ALA A 93 -21.47 -32.18 -13.80
N GLU A 94 -22.78 -32.38 -13.95
CA GLU A 94 -23.79 -31.34 -13.76
C GLU A 94 -24.01 -31.06 -12.27
N ALA A 95 -24.37 -29.81 -11.96
CA ALA A 95 -24.68 -29.41 -10.60
C ALA A 95 -25.93 -30.13 -10.11
N LEU A 96 -25.85 -30.70 -8.89
CA LEU A 96 -26.98 -31.31 -8.20
C LEU A 96 -28.04 -30.25 -7.86
N GLU A 97 -27.58 -29.05 -7.49
CA GLU A 97 -28.44 -27.93 -7.14
C GLU A 97 -27.80 -26.61 -7.57
N VAL A 98 -28.64 -25.69 -8.06
CA VAL A 98 -28.28 -24.32 -8.38
C VAL A 98 -29.24 -23.36 -7.70
N VAL A 99 -28.73 -22.47 -6.85
CA VAL A 99 -29.53 -21.47 -6.12
C VAL A 99 -28.75 -20.16 -6.00
N ASP A 100 -29.37 -19.04 -6.38
CA ASP A 100 -28.87 -17.66 -6.16
C ASP A 100 -27.37 -17.45 -6.49
N GLY A 101 -26.92 -17.97 -7.63
CA GLY A 101 -25.54 -17.84 -8.10
C GLY A 101 -24.57 -18.88 -7.52
N TYR A 102 -25.06 -19.90 -6.83
CA TYR A 102 -24.25 -21.04 -6.38
C TYR A 102 -24.61 -22.30 -7.17
N ALA A 103 -23.60 -23.12 -7.46
CA ALA A 103 -23.75 -24.45 -8.03
C ALA A 103 -23.05 -25.47 -7.14
N ALA A 104 -23.80 -26.48 -6.69
CA ALA A 104 -23.31 -27.56 -5.84
C ALA A 104 -23.17 -28.86 -6.63
N PHE A 105 -22.04 -29.55 -6.47
CA PHE A 105 -21.73 -30.82 -7.11
C PHE A 105 -21.39 -31.84 -6.02
N MET A 106 -21.92 -33.05 -6.19
CA MET A 106 -21.56 -34.20 -5.36
C MET A 106 -20.87 -35.25 -6.24
N LEU A 107 -19.59 -35.49 -5.98
CA LEU A 107 -18.78 -36.41 -6.78
C LEU A 107 -18.16 -37.50 -5.90
N GLU A 108 -18.36 -38.76 -6.28
CA GLU A 108 -17.63 -39.89 -5.71
C GLU A 108 -16.21 -39.92 -6.32
N GLY A 109 -15.17 -39.85 -5.49
CA GLY A 109 -13.76 -39.83 -5.98
C GLY A 109 -13.34 -38.53 -6.68
N ALA A 110 -13.91 -37.40 -6.27
CA ALA A 110 -13.80 -36.09 -6.91
C ALA A 110 -12.37 -35.57 -7.18
N PRO A 111 -12.21 -34.70 -8.20
CA PRO A 111 -10.92 -34.10 -8.53
C PRO A 111 -10.32 -33.31 -7.37
N GLY A 112 -9.00 -33.45 -7.18
CA GLY A 112 -8.22 -32.49 -6.42
C GLY A 112 -8.29 -31.08 -7.03
N SER A 113 -7.89 -30.07 -6.27
CA SER A 113 -7.92 -28.66 -6.71
C SER A 113 -7.24 -28.49 -8.08
N GLU A 114 -6.04 -29.05 -8.24
CA GLU A 114 -5.24 -28.91 -9.47
C GLU A 114 -5.85 -29.58 -10.71
N GLN A 115 -6.81 -30.49 -10.53
CA GLN A 115 -7.44 -31.23 -11.63
C GLN A 115 -8.64 -30.50 -12.23
N MET A 116 -9.30 -29.61 -11.49
CA MET A 116 -10.47 -28.85 -11.97
C MET A 116 -10.06 -27.78 -12.98
N GLN A 117 -10.61 -27.82 -14.19
CA GLN A 117 -10.19 -26.92 -15.27
C GLN A 117 -11.10 -25.71 -15.43
N TYR A 118 -12.39 -25.94 -15.65
CA TYR A 118 -13.36 -24.86 -15.87
C TYR A 118 -14.77 -25.26 -15.45
N LEU A 119 -15.62 -24.25 -15.24
CA LEU A 119 -17.04 -24.37 -15.00
C LEU A 119 -17.79 -23.82 -16.20
N ARG A 120 -18.68 -24.61 -16.79
CA ARG A 120 -19.64 -24.12 -17.78
C ARG A 120 -20.92 -23.73 -17.04
N VAL A 121 -21.46 -22.55 -17.31
CA VAL A 121 -22.67 -22.04 -16.66
C VAL A 121 -23.63 -21.47 -17.69
N VAL A 122 -24.92 -21.56 -17.42
CA VAL A 122 -25.94 -20.83 -18.19
C VAL A 122 -26.52 -19.72 -17.32
N CYS A 123 -26.37 -18.48 -17.78
CA CYS A 123 -26.87 -17.28 -17.11
C CYS A 123 -27.75 -16.49 -18.10
N GLY A 124 -29.01 -16.23 -17.75
CA GLY A 124 -29.92 -15.45 -18.60
C GLY A 124 -30.10 -16.05 -20.01
N GLY A 125 -30.11 -17.39 -20.11
CA GLY A 125 -30.21 -18.13 -21.37
C GLY A 125 -28.94 -18.19 -22.24
N ALA A 126 -27.80 -17.67 -21.78
CA ALA A 126 -26.52 -17.73 -22.49
C ALA A 126 -25.49 -18.62 -21.77
N GLU A 127 -24.73 -19.41 -22.53
CA GLU A 127 -23.65 -20.25 -22.00
C GLU A 127 -22.35 -19.44 -21.81
N HIS A 128 -21.71 -19.61 -20.66
CA HIS A 128 -20.42 -19.02 -20.30
C HIS A 128 -19.47 -20.08 -19.76
N VAL A 129 -18.17 -19.91 -20.04
CA VAL A 129 -17.10 -20.80 -19.53
C VAL A 129 -16.21 -20.00 -18.59
N LEU A 130 -16.10 -20.46 -17.35
CA LEU A 130 -15.35 -19.83 -16.27
C LEU A 130 -14.11 -20.66 -15.95
N ASP A 131 -12.93 -20.11 -16.18
CA ASP A 131 -11.65 -20.79 -15.98
C ASP A 131 -11.28 -20.85 -14.49
N ILE A 132 -11.26 -22.06 -13.92
CA ILE A 132 -10.99 -22.28 -12.49
C ILE A 132 -9.50 -22.10 -12.19
N GLN A 133 -8.62 -22.47 -13.12
CA GLN A 133 -7.17 -22.35 -12.95
C GLN A 133 -6.73 -20.89 -13.00
N ALA A 134 -7.29 -20.11 -13.94
CA ALA A 134 -7.04 -18.67 -14.01
C ALA A 134 -7.59 -17.93 -12.78
N PHE A 135 -8.75 -18.34 -12.26
CA PHE A 135 -9.32 -17.80 -11.03
C PHE A 135 -8.38 -18.01 -9.83
N ARG A 136 -7.86 -19.22 -9.62
CA ARG A 136 -6.93 -19.52 -8.51
C ARG A 136 -5.58 -18.85 -8.66
N ALA A 137 -5.04 -18.77 -9.89
CA ALA A 137 -3.80 -18.05 -10.14
C ALA A 137 -3.91 -16.54 -9.83
N ALA A 138 -5.12 -15.97 -9.84
CA ALA A 138 -5.35 -14.58 -9.46
C ALA A 138 -5.39 -14.38 -7.93
N GLU A 139 -5.85 -15.37 -7.14
CA GLU A 139 -5.86 -15.32 -5.67
C GLU A 139 -4.45 -15.38 -5.05
N ASP A 140 -3.52 -16.12 -5.67
CA ASP A 140 -2.11 -16.23 -5.23
C ASP A 140 -1.26 -14.96 -5.46
N THR A 141 -1.80 -13.92 -6.11
CA THR A 141 -1.07 -12.66 -6.38
C THR A 141 -1.24 -11.57 -5.31
N VAL A 142 -1.95 -11.88 -4.21
CA VAL A 142 -2.04 -10.98 -3.05
C VAL A 142 -0.82 -11.20 -2.15
N GLU A 143 0.25 -10.45 -2.40
CA GLU A 143 1.47 -10.46 -1.58
C GLU A 143 1.17 -10.14 -0.10
N ASP A 144 1.37 -11.16 0.73
CA ASP A 144 1.48 -11.12 2.18
C ASP A 144 2.60 -10.15 2.61
N THR A 145 2.19 -9.01 3.15
CA THR A 145 3.09 -8.05 3.83
C THR A 145 3.01 -8.22 5.33
N ALA A 146 3.30 -9.42 5.84
CA ALA A 146 3.62 -9.66 7.24
C ALA A 146 4.69 -10.75 7.40
N GLY A 147 5.91 -10.45 6.98
CA GLY A 147 7.06 -11.31 7.25
C GLY A 147 7.48 -11.31 8.73
N LYS A 148 7.50 -12.52 9.30
CA LYS A 148 8.45 -13.08 10.29
C LYS A 148 8.29 -12.65 11.76
N ASP A 149 7.76 -13.56 12.57
CA ASP A 149 8.57 -14.34 13.53
C ASP A 149 7.70 -15.46 14.12
N PHE A 150 8.08 -16.73 13.94
CA PHE A 150 7.98 -17.80 14.95
C PHE A 150 8.63 -19.05 14.36
N GLY A 151 9.67 -19.51 15.05
CA GLY A 151 10.58 -20.55 14.63
C GLY A 151 10.01 -21.97 14.70
N GLU A 152 10.72 -22.83 14.01
CA GLU A 152 10.62 -24.29 14.00
C GLU A 152 10.57 -24.90 15.40
N GLY A 153 9.70 -25.91 15.59
CA GLY A 153 9.79 -26.81 16.73
C GLY A 153 8.59 -27.72 16.95
N ALA A 154 8.76 -29.01 16.57
CA ALA A 154 7.99 -30.21 16.95
C ALA A 154 6.55 -30.32 16.38
N GLY A 155 6.13 -31.40 15.72
CA GLY A 155 6.57 -32.79 15.81
C GLY A 155 5.36 -33.64 16.21
N ALA A 156 4.81 -34.41 15.27
CA ALA A 156 3.69 -35.31 15.48
C ALA A 156 4.04 -36.49 16.40
N ALA A 157 3.08 -36.90 17.23
CA ALA A 157 2.90 -38.25 17.80
C ALA A 157 1.46 -38.30 18.34
N GLU A 158 0.53 -39.01 17.69
CA GLU A 158 0.13 -40.39 18.00
C GLU A 158 -0.41 -40.58 19.43
N GLN A 159 -1.72 -40.77 19.53
CA GLN A 159 -2.27 -41.74 20.47
C GLN A 159 -3.53 -42.38 19.88
N GLU A 160 -3.37 -43.65 19.53
CA GLU A 160 -4.42 -44.59 19.16
C GLU A 160 -5.42 -44.77 20.31
N ASN A 161 -6.70 -44.90 19.97
CA ASN A 161 -7.64 -45.61 20.84
C ASN A 161 -8.32 -46.70 20.02
N THR A 162 -7.86 -47.92 20.27
CA THR A 162 -8.35 -49.18 19.73
C THR A 162 -9.60 -49.62 20.50
N GLY A 163 -10.74 -49.74 19.82
CA GLY A 163 -11.95 -50.31 20.41
C GLY A 163 -12.91 -50.77 19.33
N GLU A 164 -13.04 -52.08 19.16
CA GLU A 164 -13.95 -52.75 18.22
C GLU A 164 -15.43 -52.42 18.51
N LEU A 165 -16.19 -52.16 17.45
CA LEU A 165 -17.66 -52.08 17.47
C LEU A 165 -18.26 -53.48 17.27
N PRO A 166 -19.19 -53.94 18.11
CA PRO A 166 -20.00 -55.11 17.81
C PRO A 166 -21.19 -54.77 16.91
N VAL A 167 -21.52 -55.75 16.06
CA VAL A 167 -22.54 -55.77 15.01
C VAL A 167 -23.97 -55.86 15.59
N ALA A 168 -24.90 -55.26 14.84
CA ALA A 168 -26.32 -55.07 15.10
C ALA A 168 -27.12 -56.33 15.52
N GLY A 169 -28.17 -56.08 16.31
CA GLY A 169 -29.23 -57.04 16.63
C GLY A 169 -30.55 -56.32 16.95
N ASP A 170 -31.42 -56.30 15.96
CA ASP A 170 -32.89 -56.19 16.00
C ASP A 170 -33.61 -54.92 16.49
N SER A 171 -34.65 -54.66 15.70
CA SER A 171 -35.58 -53.55 15.70
C SER A 171 -36.70 -53.73 16.72
N GLU A 172 -36.62 -53.07 17.87
CA GLU A 172 -37.82 -52.59 18.61
C GLU A 172 -37.53 -51.60 19.76
N GLU A 173 -36.46 -50.78 19.68
CA GLU A 173 -36.14 -49.76 20.71
C GLU A 173 -35.86 -48.35 20.14
N VAL A 174 -36.43 -48.01 18.99
CA VAL A 174 -36.23 -46.70 18.35
C VAL A 174 -37.15 -45.59 18.94
N TYR A 175 -38.07 -45.94 19.86
CA TYR A 175 -38.96 -44.96 20.51
C TYR A 175 -38.64 -44.64 21.99
N SER A 176 -37.60 -45.24 22.58
CA SER A 176 -37.08 -44.91 23.93
C SER A 176 -35.72 -44.20 23.90
N VAL A 177 -35.05 -44.15 22.75
CA VAL A 177 -33.75 -43.47 22.58
C VAL A 177 -33.91 -41.99 22.19
N LEU A 178 -35.08 -41.56 21.72
CA LEU A 178 -35.37 -40.14 21.43
C LEU A 178 -35.84 -39.32 22.64
N SER A 179 -36.27 -39.95 23.73
CA SER A 179 -36.65 -39.25 24.98
C SER A 179 -35.54 -39.19 26.03
N THR A 180 -34.38 -39.82 25.76
CA THR A 180 -33.23 -39.79 26.67
C THR A 180 -32.08 -38.92 26.14
N ALA A 181 -32.06 -38.62 24.83
CA ALA A 181 -31.11 -37.68 24.22
C ALA A 181 -31.43 -36.19 24.48
N GLU A 182 -32.64 -35.85 24.95
CA GLU A 182 -32.98 -34.49 25.41
C GLU A 182 -32.63 -34.24 26.89
N THR A 183 -32.14 -35.25 27.63
CA THR A 183 -31.77 -35.11 29.04
C THR A 183 -30.28 -35.31 29.34
N GLU A 184 -29.45 -35.65 28.35
CA GLU A 184 -27.99 -35.82 28.54
C GLU A 184 -27.10 -34.82 27.75
N ALA A 185 -27.69 -33.85 27.03
CA ALA A 185 -26.95 -32.66 26.55
C ALA A 185 -26.86 -31.54 27.63
N ALA A 186 -27.53 -31.70 28.76
CA ALA A 186 -27.59 -30.73 29.85
C ALA A 186 -26.52 -30.93 30.96
N ALA A 187 -25.59 -31.87 30.80
CA ALA A 187 -24.59 -32.19 31.81
C ALA A 187 -23.17 -32.35 31.24
N SER A 188 -22.58 -31.23 30.78
CA SER A 188 -21.13 -31.05 30.86
C SER A 188 -20.77 -29.63 31.30
N GLU A 189 -21.31 -29.24 32.46
CA GLU A 189 -20.64 -28.23 33.29
C GLU A 189 -19.34 -28.83 33.84
N ASN A 190 -18.23 -28.61 33.14
CA ASN A 190 -16.92 -28.53 33.78
C ASN A 190 -16.29 -27.18 33.41
N TYR A 191 -16.84 -26.17 34.07
CA TYR A 191 -16.15 -25.03 34.68
C TYR A 191 -14.68 -24.86 34.26
N ARG A 192 -14.45 -24.08 33.19
CA ARG A 192 -13.25 -23.25 33.12
C ARG A 192 -13.47 -22.08 34.07
N GLY A 193 -12.62 -21.97 35.09
CA GLY A 193 -12.75 -20.96 36.14
C GLY A 193 -12.94 -19.55 35.58
N PHE A 194 -14.16 -19.03 35.71
CA PHE A 194 -14.48 -17.66 35.37
C PHE A 194 -14.04 -16.74 36.49
N THR A 195 -13.05 -15.90 36.24
CA THR A 195 -12.77 -14.74 37.08
C THR A 195 -13.86 -13.68 36.80
N PRO A 196 -14.70 -13.30 37.76
CA PRO A 196 -15.61 -12.17 37.59
C PRO A 196 -14.79 -10.88 37.61
N GLY A 197 -14.93 -10.02 36.59
CA GLY A 197 -14.32 -8.69 36.62
C GLY A 197 -14.41 -7.92 35.30
N ASN A 198 -15.40 -7.02 35.22
CA ASN A 198 -15.35 -5.75 34.49
C ASN A 198 -14.83 -5.74 33.05
N GLY A 199 -15.53 -6.32 32.06
CA GLY A 199 -15.52 -5.83 30.66
C GLY A 199 -14.16 -5.60 29.96
N LEU A 200 -13.06 -6.08 30.55
CA LEU A 200 -11.69 -5.76 30.19
C LEU A 200 -10.88 -7.03 30.38
N ASN A 201 -10.79 -7.77 29.29
CA ASN A 201 -9.57 -8.48 28.98
C ASN A 201 -8.93 -7.59 27.90
N ARG A 202 -7.69 -7.17 27.97
CA ARG A 202 -6.49 -8.01 27.90
C ARG A 202 -5.29 -7.04 28.02
N GLY A 203 -4.14 -7.51 28.49
CA GLY A 203 -2.89 -6.76 28.56
C GLY A 203 -2.32 -6.28 27.21
N GLY A 204 -3.03 -5.36 26.52
CA GLY A 204 -2.67 -4.85 25.20
C GLY A 204 -3.22 -3.45 24.81
N GLY A 205 -4.17 -2.86 25.56
CA GLY A 205 -4.51 -1.43 25.43
C GLY A 205 -5.64 -1.00 24.46
N ASP A 206 -6.20 -1.91 23.64
CA ASP A 206 -7.26 -1.58 22.65
C ASP A 206 -8.68 -2.01 23.09
N ILE A 207 -9.69 -1.22 22.73
CA ILE A 207 -11.13 -1.54 22.86
C ILE A 207 -11.56 -2.51 21.75
N VAL A 208 -12.26 -3.58 22.10
CA VAL A 208 -12.78 -4.56 21.12
C VAL A 208 -14.29 -4.46 21.03
N VAL A 209 -14.80 -4.00 19.89
CA VAL A 209 -16.23 -3.90 19.60
C VAL A 209 -16.61 -5.06 18.69
N VAL A 210 -17.56 -5.88 19.13
CA VAL A 210 -18.15 -6.91 18.27
C VAL A 210 -19.55 -6.46 17.92
N LEU A 211 -19.79 -6.26 16.62
CA LEU A 211 -21.09 -5.89 16.08
C LEU A 211 -21.75 -7.16 15.57
N ASP A 212 -22.99 -7.36 15.99
CA ASP A 212 -23.78 -8.50 15.60
C ASP A 212 -24.94 -8.04 14.72
N PRO A 213 -24.84 -8.20 13.38
CA PRO A 213 -26.01 -7.96 12.55
C PRO A 213 -27.08 -9.00 12.86
N GLY A 214 -28.20 -8.53 13.43
CA GLY A 214 -29.34 -9.37 13.78
C GLY A 214 -29.80 -10.26 12.62
N HIS A 215 -30.30 -11.45 12.94
CA HIS A 215 -30.83 -12.42 11.97
C HIS A 215 -29.79 -12.84 10.91
N GLY A 216 -30.22 -13.51 9.83
CA GLY A 216 -29.37 -13.97 8.73
C GLY A 216 -29.72 -15.38 8.22
N GLY A 217 -29.36 -15.67 6.97
CA GLY A 217 -29.76 -16.90 6.30
C GLY A 217 -31.28 -16.96 6.13
N SER A 218 -31.91 -18.07 6.50
CA SER A 218 -33.37 -18.24 6.44
C SER A 218 -34.15 -17.45 7.51
N ASP A 219 -33.46 -16.91 8.52
CA ASP A 219 -34.05 -16.00 9.49
C ASP A 219 -34.03 -14.57 8.94
N TYR A 220 -35.18 -14.09 8.47
CA TYR A 220 -35.33 -12.76 7.88
C TYR A 220 -35.41 -11.64 8.93
N GLY A 221 -35.71 -12.01 10.18
CA GLY A 221 -36.24 -11.08 11.16
C GLY A 221 -37.55 -10.44 10.72
N ALA A 222 -37.81 -9.25 11.21
CA ALA A 222 -38.93 -8.43 10.81
C ALA A 222 -38.81 -7.98 9.35
N TYR A 223 -39.90 -8.07 8.61
CA TYR A 223 -39.98 -7.51 7.27
C TYR A 223 -41.36 -6.95 6.94
N ARG A 224 -41.38 -5.94 6.06
CA ARG A 224 -42.59 -5.37 5.46
C ARG A 224 -42.30 -4.88 4.05
N THR A 225 -43.33 -4.90 3.20
CA THR A 225 -43.27 -4.33 1.86
C THR A 225 -44.20 -3.12 1.80
N TRP A 226 -43.64 -1.97 1.45
CA TRP A 226 -44.36 -0.72 1.25
C TRP A 226 -44.06 -0.20 -0.15
N ASP A 227 -45.08 0.13 -0.95
CA ASP A 227 -44.92 0.64 -2.32
C ASP A 227 -43.97 -0.19 -3.19
N ASN A 228 -44.10 -1.52 -3.15
CA ASN A 228 -43.24 -2.50 -3.84
C ASN A 228 -41.76 -2.50 -3.41
N ILE A 229 -41.43 -1.86 -2.29
CA ILE A 229 -40.09 -1.90 -1.69
C ILE A 229 -40.14 -2.77 -0.42
N SER A 230 -39.35 -3.84 -0.41
CA SER A 230 -39.23 -4.74 0.74
C SER A 230 -38.13 -4.28 1.70
N TYR A 231 -38.52 -4.03 2.95
CA TYR A 231 -37.64 -3.69 4.05
C TYR A 231 -37.47 -4.94 4.91
N ILE A 232 -36.27 -5.52 4.88
CA ILE A 232 -35.96 -6.80 5.54
C ILE A 232 -34.87 -6.55 6.59
N GLU A 233 -35.17 -6.88 7.84
CA GLU A 233 -34.32 -6.62 8.99
C GLU A 233 -32.90 -7.17 8.81
N LYS A 234 -32.73 -8.46 8.45
CA LYS A 234 -31.40 -9.06 8.28
C LYS A 234 -30.48 -8.27 7.34
N ASN A 235 -31.05 -7.63 6.31
CA ASN A 235 -30.32 -6.86 5.32
C ASN A 235 -30.00 -5.45 5.82
N ILE A 236 -30.95 -4.82 6.52
CA ILE A 236 -30.78 -3.49 7.10
C ILE A 236 -29.75 -3.57 8.23
N ALA A 237 -29.90 -4.54 9.15
CA ALA A 237 -28.97 -4.81 10.23
C ALA A 237 -27.53 -4.99 9.73
N LEU A 238 -27.31 -5.84 8.71
CA LEU A 238 -25.98 -6.05 8.11
C LEU A 238 -25.37 -4.75 7.57
N LYS A 239 -26.18 -3.90 6.94
CA LYS A 239 -25.70 -2.61 6.44
C LYS A 239 -25.35 -1.67 7.59
N ILE A 240 -26.17 -1.58 8.64
CA ILE A 240 -25.87 -0.77 9.83
C ILE A 240 -24.52 -1.20 10.40
N SER A 241 -24.31 -2.50 10.68
CA SER A 241 -23.07 -3.00 11.27
C SER A 241 -21.84 -2.72 10.40
N LYS A 242 -21.95 -2.89 9.09
CA LYS A 242 -20.86 -2.56 8.16
C LYS A 242 -20.50 -1.07 8.22
N TYR A 243 -21.49 -0.18 8.28
CA TYR A 243 -21.24 1.26 8.39
C TYR A 243 -20.73 1.68 9.78
N THR A 244 -21.19 1.02 10.85
CA THR A 244 -20.65 1.23 12.20
C THR A 244 -19.18 0.83 12.25
N LYS A 245 -18.81 -0.33 11.68
CA LYS A 245 -17.42 -0.77 11.55
C LYS A 245 -16.57 0.22 10.75
N GLU A 246 -17.03 0.63 9.57
CA GLU A 246 -16.31 1.59 8.71
C GLU A 246 -16.01 2.90 9.44
N GLU A 247 -16.94 3.43 10.25
CA GLU A 247 -16.72 4.67 11.00
C GLU A 247 -15.82 4.45 12.23
N LEU A 248 -16.00 3.37 13.00
CA LEU A 248 -15.17 3.07 14.17
C LEU A 248 -13.69 2.82 13.80
N GLU A 249 -13.41 2.23 12.64
CA GLU A 249 -12.04 1.97 12.18
C GLU A 249 -11.25 3.26 11.87
N LYS A 250 -11.91 4.42 11.83
CA LYS A 250 -11.27 5.74 11.74
C LYS A 250 -10.71 6.20 13.09
N TYR A 251 -11.01 5.52 14.18
CA TYR A 251 -10.53 5.83 15.52
C TYR A 251 -9.32 4.97 15.91
N ALA A 252 -8.41 5.53 16.70
CA ALA A 252 -7.28 4.82 17.27
C ALA A 252 -7.71 4.10 18.56
N GLY A 253 -7.05 2.98 18.88
CA GLY A 253 -7.32 2.22 20.10
C GLY A 253 -8.59 1.36 20.04
N VAL A 254 -9.10 1.03 18.84
CA VAL A 254 -10.28 0.18 18.66
C VAL A 254 -10.08 -0.86 17.56
N ARG A 255 -10.52 -2.09 17.85
CA ARG A 255 -10.67 -3.19 16.89
C ARG A 255 -12.15 -3.56 16.79
N VAL A 256 -12.63 -3.76 15.57
CA VAL A 256 -14.06 -4.00 15.31
C VAL A 256 -14.24 -5.29 14.54
N TYR A 257 -15.12 -6.16 15.02
CA TYR A 257 -15.46 -7.44 14.38
C TYR A 257 -16.95 -7.50 14.07
N LEU A 258 -17.32 -8.26 13.04
CA LEU A 258 -18.71 -8.58 12.73
C LEU A 258 -18.93 -10.07 13.02
N THR A 259 -20.02 -10.44 13.69
CA THR A 259 -20.40 -11.87 13.81
C THR A 259 -20.66 -12.49 12.44
N ARG A 260 -21.21 -11.71 11.50
CA ARG A 260 -21.31 -12.06 10.07
C ARG A 260 -21.01 -10.88 9.15
N SER A 261 -20.29 -11.13 8.06
CA SER A 261 -20.00 -10.14 7.01
C SER A 261 -20.87 -10.31 5.76
N THR A 262 -21.58 -11.43 5.65
CA THR A 262 -22.50 -11.80 4.57
C THR A 262 -23.89 -12.15 5.14
N ASP A 263 -24.81 -12.56 4.28
CA ASP A 263 -26.07 -13.16 4.72
C ASP A 263 -25.81 -14.62 5.14
N ALA A 264 -25.69 -14.86 6.44
CA ALA A 264 -25.36 -16.15 7.01
C ALA A 264 -26.19 -16.38 8.28
N ALA A 265 -26.69 -17.61 8.48
CA ALA A 265 -27.39 -18.00 9.69
C ALA A 265 -26.38 -18.21 10.84
N LEU A 266 -26.70 -17.67 12.02
CA LEU A 266 -25.91 -17.84 13.24
C LEU A 266 -26.84 -18.02 14.43
N SER A 267 -26.57 -19.04 15.25
CA SER A 267 -27.30 -19.23 16.51
C SER A 267 -26.95 -18.10 17.50
N LEU A 268 -27.83 -17.88 18.48
CA LEU A 268 -27.57 -16.90 19.54
C LEU A 268 -26.30 -17.26 20.35
N ALA A 269 -26.00 -18.55 20.51
CA ALA A 269 -24.81 -19.02 21.20
C ALA A 269 -23.54 -18.71 20.40
N ASP A 270 -23.54 -18.97 19.08
CA ASP A 270 -22.37 -18.72 18.21
C ASP A 270 -22.00 -17.24 18.16
N ARG A 271 -23.00 -16.35 18.14
CA ARG A 271 -22.80 -14.89 18.16
C ARG A 271 -22.03 -14.45 19.41
N VAL A 272 -22.41 -14.96 20.58
CA VAL A 272 -21.77 -14.62 21.85
C VAL A 272 -20.42 -15.32 22.00
N ALA A 273 -20.32 -16.59 21.59
CA ALA A 273 -19.06 -17.34 21.60
C ALA A 273 -18.00 -16.68 20.71
N TYR A 274 -18.39 -16.21 19.51
CA TYR A 274 -17.50 -15.45 18.64
C TYR A 274 -17.05 -14.14 19.30
N ALA A 275 -17.96 -13.43 19.97
CA ALA A 275 -17.61 -12.21 20.68
C ALA A 275 -16.61 -12.46 21.82
N GLU A 276 -16.81 -13.53 22.59
CA GLU A 276 -15.88 -13.97 23.63
C GLU A 276 -14.50 -14.34 23.06
N GLN A 277 -14.49 -15.09 21.95
CA GLN A 277 -13.26 -15.49 21.25
C GLN A 277 -12.43 -14.27 20.83
N MET A 278 -13.08 -13.24 20.26
CA MET A 278 -12.42 -12.00 19.86
C MET A 278 -11.97 -11.14 21.05
N GLY A 279 -12.45 -11.46 22.26
CA GLY A 279 -12.19 -10.71 23.48
C GLY A 279 -12.97 -9.41 23.53
N ALA A 280 -14.27 -9.46 23.20
CA ALA A 280 -15.15 -8.29 23.20
C ALA A 280 -15.09 -7.51 24.51
N THR A 281 -14.86 -6.19 24.39
CA THR A 281 -15.19 -5.20 25.41
C THR A 281 -16.70 -4.97 25.43
N VAL A 282 -17.34 -5.00 24.26
CA VAL A 282 -18.80 -4.89 24.11
C VAL A 282 -19.30 -5.66 22.90
N LEU A 283 -20.45 -6.31 23.06
CA LEU A 283 -21.25 -6.89 21.97
C LEU A 283 -22.50 -6.04 21.74
N ILE A 284 -22.68 -5.57 20.50
CA ILE A 284 -23.86 -4.77 20.11
C ILE A 284 -24.57 -5.50 18.98
N SER A 285 -25.73 -6.07 19.31
CA SER A 285 -26.60 -6.71 18.34
C SER A 285 -27.56 -5.69 17.75
N GLN A 286 -27.52 -5.49 16.43
CA GLN A 286 -28.25 -4.42 15.74
C GLN A 286 -29.45 -5.02 14.99
N HIS A 287 -30.63 -4.50 15.31
CA HIS A 287 -31.94 -5.03 14.92
C HIS A 287 -32.88 -3.91 14.46
N ILE A 288 -34.02 -4.30 13.90
CA ILE A 288 -35.13 -3.42 13.50
C ILE A 288 -36.44 -4.00 14.03
N ASN A 289 -37.18 -3.17 14.76
CA ASN A 289 -38.37 -3.61 15.47
C ASN A 289 -39.57 -3.77 14.52
N SER A 290 -40.62 -4.41 15.01
CA SER A 290 -41.92 -4.50 14.35
C SER A 290 -43.03 -4.72 15.36
N THR A 291 -44.21 -4.22 15.05
CA THR A 291 -45.42 -4.54 15.80
C THR A 291 -46.11 -5.76 15.20
N GLY A 292 -47.02 -6.39 15.96
CA GLY A 292 -47.86 -7.48 15.44
C GLY A 292 -48.87 -7.03 14.38
N GLU A 293 -49.04 -5.71 14.20
CA GLU A 293 -49.93 -5.14 13.19
C GLU A 293 -49.25 -5.10 11.81
N GLN A 294 -50.04 -5.20 10.74
CA GLN A 294 -49.53 -5.06 9.38
C GLN A 294 -48.93 -3.67 9.15
N GLN A 295 -49.63 -2.63 9.61
CA GLN A 295 -49.20 -1.23 9.61
C GLN A 295 -49.38 -0.64 11.00
N SER A 296 -48.43 0.15 11.46
CA SER A 296 -48.48 0.83 12.75
C SER A 296 -47.87 2.22 12.70
N THR A 297 -48.18 3.04 13.71
CA THR A 297 -47.57 4.38 13.93
C THR A 297 -46.45 4.34 14.96
N ALA A 298 -46.11 3.17 15.50
CA ALA A 298 -44.97 2.99 16.40
C ALA A 298 -43.69 3.49 15.72
N THR A 299 -42.90 4.30 16.43
CA THR A 299 -41.64 4.88 15.93
C THR A 299 -40.67 5.06 17.08
N GLY A 300 -39.38 5.10 16.74
CA GLY A 300 -38.29 5.38 17.67
C GLY A 300 -37.39 4.18 17.94
N ALA A 301 -36.22 4.47 18.51
CA ALA A 301 -35.24 3.45 18.87
C ALA A 301 -35.34 3.09 20.35
N GLU A 302 -35.16 1.81 20.67
CA GLU A 302 -35.04 1.26 22.03
C GLU A 302 -33.85 0.33 22.12
N VAL A 303 -33.34 0.10 23.33
CA VAL A 303 -32.20 -0.82 23.54
C VAL A 303 -32.53 -1.80 24.66
N MET A 304 -32.51 -3.09 24.37
CA MET A 304 -32.67 -4.13 25.38
C MET A 304 -31.35 -4.36 26.11
N VAL A 305 -31.40 -4.29 27.43
CA VAL A 305 -30.24 -4.47 28.32
C VAL A 305 -30.60 -5.33 29.53
N SER A 306 -29.58 -5.80 30.25
CA SER A 306 -29.79 -6.60 31.46
C SER A 306 -30.42 -5.77 32.58
N LYS A 307 -31.32 -6.38 33.36
CA LYS A 307 -31.85 -5.77 34.59
C LYS A 307 -30.81 -5.72 35.73
N GLY A 308 -29.70 -6.45 35.59
CA GLY A 308 -28.66 -6.51 36.62
C GLY A 308 -28.93 -7.52 37.73
N ASN A 309 -29.80 -8.52 37.49
CA ASN A 309 -30.12 -9.54 38.49
C ASN A 309 -28.90 -10.41 38.87
N TYR A 310 -27.93 -10.60 37.98
CA TYR A 310 -26.72 -11.40 38.24
C TYR A 310 -25.44 -10.56 38.34
N ARG A 311 -25.21 -9.65 37.40
CA ARG A 311 -24.03 -8.76 37.37
C ARG A 311 -24.47 -7.29 37.26
N PRO A 312 -24.82 -6.64 38.39
CA PRO A 312 -25.40 -5.29 38.38
C PRO A 312 -24.43 -4.22 37.86
N GLU A 313 -23.13 -4.34 38.10
CA GLU A 313 -22.11 -3.40 37.60
C GLU A 313 -21.99 -3.45 36.08
N GLN A 314 -21.89 -4.67 35.51
CA GLN A 314 -21.91 -4.90 34.07
C GLN A 314 -23.21 -4.38 33.43
N ALA A 315 -24.36 -4.57 34.10
CA ALA A 315 -25.64 -4.06 33.62
C ALA A 315 -25.70 -2.52 33.62
N ALA A 316 -25.13 -1.87 34.65
CA ALA A 316 -25.03 -0.41 34.70
C ALA A 316 -24.12 0.13 33.59
N GLU A 317 -22.98 -0.52 33.33
CA GLU A 317 -22.08 -0.20 32.22
C GLU A 317 -22.80 -0.33 30.87
N THR A 318 -23.44 -1.47 30.62
CA THR A 318 -24.23 -1.74 29.41
C THR A 318 -25.31 -0.66 29.21
N GLY A 319 -26.02 -0.29 30.28
CA GLY A 319 -27.02 0.76 30.25
C GLY A 319 -26.45 2.14 29.91
N ALA A 320 -25.23 2.45 30.35
CA ALA A 320 -24.57 3.72 30.01
C ALA A 320 -24.19 3.78 28.52
N ILE A 321 -23.66 2.69 27.96
CA ILE A 321 -23.36 2.58 26.52
C ILE A 321 -24.65 2.69 25.70
N ALA A 322 -25.69 1.96 26.08
CA ALA A 322 -26.99 1.96 25.41
C ALA A 322 -27.64 3.36 25.38
N ARG A 323 -27.55 4.13 26.48
CA ARG A 323 -28.02 5.52 26.51
C ARG A 323 -27.20 6.44 25.59
N ALA A 324 -25.90 6.21 25.47
CA ALA A 324 -25.07 6.96 24.53
C ALA A 324 -25.50 6.70 23.07
N VAL A 325 -25.82 5.43 22.74
CA VAL A 325 -26.35 5.04 21.42
C VAL A 325 -27.68 5.73 21.15
N LEU A 326 -28.65 5.63 22.07
CA LEU A 326 -29.94 6.30 21.94
C LEU A 326 -29.81 7.83 21.77
N ALA A 327 -28.88 8.47 22.48
CA ALA A 327 -28.64 9.90 22.38
C ALA A 327 -28.06 10.33 21.02
N GLU A 328 -27.24 9.51 20.35
CA GLU A 328 -26.77 9.80 18.99
C GLU A 328 -27.84 9.48 17.93
N LEU A 329 -28.66 8.44 18.13
CA LEU A 329 -29.80 8.13 17.26
C LEU A 329 -30.88 9.23 17.31
N GLU A 330 -31.13 9.81 18.49
CA GLU A 330 -32.06 10.93 18.66
C GLU A 330 -31.64 12.15 17.82
N LYS A 331 -30.34 12.43 17.70
CA LYS A 331 -29.81 13.54 16.88
C LYS A 331 -30.07 13.37 15.39
N ILE A 332 -30.23 12.14 14.90
CA ILE A 332 -30.59 11.87 13.51
C ILE A 332 -32.10 11.68 13.31
N GLY A 333 -32.89 11.93 14.36
CA GLY A 333 -34.34 12.11 14.31
C GLY A 333 -35.18 10.97 14.88
N PHE A 334 -34.55 9.91 15.44
CA PHE A 334 -35.30 8.85 16.12
C PHE A 334 -35.93 9.38 17.41
N LYS A 335 -37.17 8.96 17.68
CA LYS A 335 -37.74 9.10 19.03
C LYS A 335 -36.96 8.17 19.97
N ASN A 336 -36.46 8.70 21.08
CA ASN A 336 -35.84 7.88 22.12
C ASN A 336 -36.92 7.17 22.94
N ARG A 337 -36.92 5.82 22.94
CA ARG A 337 -37.88 4.98 23.67
C ARG A 337 -37.29 4.36 24.94
N ASP A 338 -36.10 4.81 25.34
CA ASP A 338 -35.36 4.38 26.54
C ASP A 338 -34.93 2.90 26.49
N LEU A 339 -34.38 2.44 27.61
CA LEU A 339 -33.91 1.09 27.83
C LEU A 339 -35.07 0.13 28.14
N VAL A 340 -35.06 -1.03 27.48
CA VAL A 340 -36.04 -2.10 27.68
C VAL A 340 -35.44 -3.19 28.55
N TYR A 341 -36.17 -3.59 29.59
CA TYR A 341 -35.79 -4.68 30.48
C TYR A 341 -36.87 -5.76 30.47
N LYS A 342 -36.48 -7.01 30.28
CA LYS A 342 -37.40 -8.14 30.32
C LYS A 342 -36.74 -9.34 31.00
N LEU A 343 -37.40 -9.92 32.00
CA LEU A 343 -36.96 -11.13 32.69
C LEU A 343 -37.64 -12.37 32.09
N SER A 344 -37.05 -13.54 32.31
CA SER A 344 -37.59 -14.82 31.85
C SER A 344 -39.03 -15.04 32.33
N GLU A 345 -39.90 -15.44 31.40
CA GLU A 345 -41.29 -15.80 31.66
C GLU A 345 -41.45 -17.31 31.93
N THR A 346 -40.44 -18.11 31.55
CA THR A 346 -40.40 -19.57 31.70
C THR A 346 -39.67 -20.02 32.97
N GLY A 347 -39.25 -19.08 33.82
CA GLY A 347 -38.58 -19.37 35.09
C GLY A 347 -37.06 -19.61 34.98
N ASN A 348 -36.43 -19.33 33.84
CA ASN A 348 -34.97 -19.46 33.71
C ASN A 348 -34.27 -18.53 34.71
N THR A 349 -33.27 -19.05 35.42
CA THR A 349 -32.52 -18.29 36.43
C THR A 349 -31.03 -18.21 36.08
N TYR A 350 -30.38 -17.16 36.58
CA TYR A 350 -28.92 -17.10 36.64
C TYR A 350 -28.39 -18.01 37.75
N PRO A 351 -27.06 -18.28 37.82
CA PRO A 351 -26.47 -19.12 38.87
C PRO A 351 -26.78 -18.67 40.31
N ASN A 352 -27.08 -17.39 40.52
CA ASN A 352 -27.51 -16.85 41.82
C ASN A 352 -29.01 -17.08 42.14
N LYS A 353 -29.70 -17.92 41.36
CA LYS A 353 -31.13 -18.28 41.48
C LYS A 353 -32.11 -17.14 41.26
N LYS A 354 -31.66 -15.96 40.83
CA LYS A 354 -32.55 -14.87 40.40
C LYS A 354 -32.97 -15.08 38.94
N LEU A 355 -34.18 -14.62 38.59
CA LEU A 355 -34.68 -14.68 37.22
C LEU A 355 -33.67 -14.09 36.24
N ALA A 356 -33.41 -14.83 35.17
CA ALA A 356 -32.49 -14.42 34.11
C ALA A 356 -33.13 -13.40 33.17
N ASP A 357 -32.31 -12.68 32.42
CA ASP A 357 -32.82 -11.81 31.37
C ASP A 357 -33.46 -12.66 30.25
N TYR A 358 -34.55 -12.14 29.67
CA TYR A 358 -35.36 -12.84 28.67
C TYR A 358 -34.57 -13.02 27.36
N TYR A 359 -33.96 -11.93 26.87
CA TYR A 359 -33.28 -11.90 25.58
C TYR A 359 -31.97 -12.69 25.62
N GLY A 360 -31.79 -13.62 24.66
CA GLY A 360 -30.68 -14.55 24.63
C GLY A 360 -29.31 -13.88 24.57
N ILE A 361 -29.12 -12.91 23.66
CA ILE A 361 -27.85 -12.15 23.54
C ILE A 361 -27.52 -11.49 24.88
N VAL A 362 -28.45 -10.71 25.45
CA VAL A 362 -28.26 -10.02 26.73
C VAL A 362 -27.90 -11.01 27.84
N ARG A 363 -28.68 -12.09 27.98
CA ARG A 363 -28.46 -13.10 29.02
C ARG A 363 -27.10 -13.78 28.88
N MET A 364 -26.73 -14.18 27.67
CA MET A 364 -25.49 -14.91 27.41
C MET A 364 -24.27 -14.00 27.52
N SER A 365 -24.35 -12.72 27.14
CA SER A 365 -23.28 -11.74 27.42
C SER A 365 -23.12 -11.47 28.91
N VAL A 366 -24.21 -11.42 29.67
CA VAL A 366 -24.14 -11.37 31.15
C VAL A 366 -23.39 -12.57 31.72
N LEU A 367 -23.66 -13.78 31.24
CA LEU A 367 -22.93 -14.98 31.65
C LEU A 367 -21.44 -14.93 31.23
N ALA A 368 -21.17 -14.54 29.98
CA ALA A 368 -19.83 -14.45 29.41
C ALA A 368 -18.97 -13.31 29.98
N GLY A 369 -19.59 -12.30 30.63
CA GLY A 369 -18.88 -11.28 31.41
C GLY A 369 -18.43 -10.03 30.69
N PHE A 370 -19.10 -9.70 29.58
CA PHE A 370 -18.91 -8.44 28.88
C PHE A 370 -20.26 -7.75 28.56
N PRO A 371 -20.32 -6.41 28.54
CA PRO A 371 -21.50 -5.68 28.09
C PRO A 371 -22.10 -6.22 26.79
N GLY A 372 -23.40 -6.52 26.80
CA GLY A 372 -24.13 -7.05 25.65
C GLY A 372 -25.53 -6.45 25.57
N MET A 373 -25.90 -5.94 24.40
CA MET A 373 -27.18 -5.26 24.18
C MET A 373 -27.78 -5.57 22.81
N ILE A 374 -29.09 -5.35 22.68
CA ILE A 374 -29.81 -5.37 21.41
C ILE A 374 -30.32 -3.95 21.14
N VAL A 375 -29.95 -3.37 19.99
CA VAL A 375 -30.36 -2.03 19.56
C VAL A 375 -31.41 -2.18 18.47
N GLU A 376 -32.63 -1.73 18.76
CA GLU A 376 -33.75 -1.72 17.84
C GLU A 376 -33.87 -0.36 17.15
N HIS A 377 -33.51 -0.28 15.87
CA HIS A 377 -33.44 0.99 15.15
C HIS A 377 -34.74 1.37 14.47
N GLY A 378 -35.84 1.58 15.20
CA GLY A 378 -37.15 1.93 14.62
C GLY A 378 -37.98 0.72 14.20
N PHE A 379 -39.10 0.96 13.50
CA PHE A 379 -40.10 -0.08 13.21
C PHE A 379 -40.34 -0.29 11.71
N VAL A 380 -40.14 -1.51 11.18
CA VAL A 380 -40.51 -1.81 9.79
C VAL A 380 -42.02 -1.80 9.54
N SER A 381 -42.84 -2.03 10.58
CA SER A 381 -44.30 -1.90 10.52
C SER A 381 -44.80 -0.47 10.38
N ASN A 382 -43.91 0.52 10.53
CA ASN A 382 -44.21 1.92 10.26
C ASN A 382 -43.62 2.35 8.90
N PRO A 383 -44.46 2.61 7.89
CA PRO A 383 -43.97 3.02 6.56
C PRO A 383 -43.19 4.33 6.59
N GLU A 384 -43.45 5.24 7.53
CA GLU A 384 -42.70 6.49 7.67
C GLU A 384 -41.28 6.23 8.16
N ASP A 385 -41.07 5.33 9.14
CA ASP A 385 -39.74 4.92 9.60
C ASP A 385 -38.95 4.28 8.44
N CYS A 386 -39.61 3.40 7.67
CA CYS A 386 -39.02 2.76 6.49
C CYS A 386 -38.48 3.77 5.48
N VAL A 387 -39.30 4.74 5.08
CA VAL A 387 -38.87 5.78 4.14
C VAL A 387 -37.81 6.68 4.77
N LYS A 388 -37.99 7.10 6.03
CA LYS A 388 -37.14 8.09 6.68
C LYS A 388 -35.73 7.57 6.97
N TYR A 389 -35.60 6.32 7.40
CA TYR A 389 -34.34 5.77 7.90
C TYR A 389 -33.75 4.63 7.06
N TYR A 390 -34.57 3.82 6.38
CA TYR A 390 -34.08 2.63 5.67
C TYR A 390 -34.09 2.77 4.14
N GLY A 391 -34.86 3.73 3.60
CA GLY A 391 -35.13 3.87 2.16
C GLY A 391 -33.92 4.20 1.27
N SER A 392 -32.70 4.32 1.82
CA SER A 392 -31.47 4.33 1.03
C SER A 392 -30.25 3.95 1.87
N ASN A 393 -29.19 3.47 1.22
CA ASN A 393 -27.92 3.19 1.88
C ASN A 393 -27.33 4.44 2.59
N ALA A 394 -27.55 5.64 2.04
CA ALA A 394 -27.10 6.88 2.69
C ALA A 394 -27.84 7.16 4.01
N LYS A 395 -29.12 6.78 4.12
CA LYS A 395 -29.90 6.89 5.37
C LYS A 395 -29.45 5.83 6.37
N ILE A 396 -29.25 4.59 5.93
CA ILE A 396 -28.74 3.50 6.78
C ILE A 396 -27.34 3.82 7.32
N LYS A 397 -26.48 4.41 6.50
CA LYS A 397 -25.14 4.87 6.92
C LYS A 397 -25.18 5.89 8.06
N LYS A 398 -26.21 6.75 8.13
CA LYS A 398 -26.35 7.69 9.25
C LYS A 398 -26.55 6.98 10.59
N MET A 399 -27.29 5.86 10.60
CA MET A 399 -27.45 5.03 11.80
C MET A 399 -26.13 4.39 12.21
N GLY A 400 -25.44 3.75 11.27
CA GLY A 400 -24.14 3.13 11.58
C GLY A 400 -23.11 4.13 12.12
N VAL A 401 -23.08 5.35 11.56
CA VAL A 401 -22.23 6.45 12.05
C VAL A 401 -22.66 6.94 13.43
N ALA A 402 -23.97 6.98 13.74
CA ALA A 402 -24.48 7.36 15.05
C ALA A 402 -24.03 6.37 16.14
N ASP A 403 -24.19 5.07 15.88
CA ASP A 403 -23.72 4.00 16.78
C ASP A 403 -22.21 4.09 17.01
N ALA A 404 -21.44 4.22 15.93
CA ALA A 404 -19.98 4.35 16.01
C ALA A 404 -19.56 5.59 16.83
N THR A 405 -20.27 6.70 16.65
CA THR A 405 -20.01 7.95 17.37
C THR A 405 -20.33 7.80 18.86
N ALA A 406 -21.41 7.10 19.21
CA ALA A 406 -21.76 6.83 20.60
C ALA A 406 -20.70 5.97 21.29
N ILE A 407 -20.30 4.88 20.64
CA ILE A 407 -19.26 3.96 21.12
C ILE A 407 -17.94 4.71 21.29
N ALA A 408 -17.51 5.48 20.30
CA ALA A 408 -16.28 6.26 20.36
C ALA A 408 -16.29 7.29 21.49
N LYS A 409 -17.40 8.00 21.70
CA LYS A 409 -17.55 8.94 22.82
C LYS A 409 -17.49 8.25 24.17
N TYR A 410 -18.18 7.12 24.32
CA TYR A 410 -18.23 6.37 25.57
C TYR A 410 -16.83 5.90 26.00
N TYR A 411 -16.08 5.32 25.06
CA TYR A 411 -14.72 4.84 25.30
C TYR A 411 -13.63 5.91 25.12
N ASN A 412 -14.01 7.19 24.94
CA ASN A 412 -13.09 8.31 24.72
C ASN A 412 -12.07 8.10 23.58
N LEU A 413 -12.48 7.40 22.53
CA LEU A 413 -11.65 7.12 21.36
C LEU A 413 -11.39 8.40 20.55
N GLN A 414 -10.16 8.53 20.05
CA GLN A 414 -9.75 9.66 19.21
C GLN A 414 -9.62 9.22 17.76
N LYS A 415 -10.05 10.06 16.81
CA LYS A 415 -9.82 9.78 15.39
C LYS A 415 -8.31 9.67 15.12
N LYS A 416 -7.91 8.69 14.31
CA LYS A 416 -6.52 8.51 13.87
C LYS A 416 -6.03 9.84 13.27
N SER A 417 -4.85 10.30 13.71
CA SER A 417 -4.25 11.51 13.16
C SER A 417 -3.93 11.27 11.69
N THR A 418 -4.56 12.05 10.82
CA THR A 418 -4.26 12.05 9.39
C THR A 418 -3.15 13.03 9.06
N ILE A 419 -2.50 13.72 10.02
CA ILE A 419 -1.45 14.70 9.73
C ILE A 419 -0.18 14.00 9.21
N GLY A 420 0.42 14.55 8.17
CA GLY A 420 1.64 14.02 7.56
C GLY A 420 1.37 13.17 6.30
N TRP A 421 2.23 12.20 6.05
CA TRP A 421 2.12 11.32 4.89
C TRP A 421 1.03 10.28 5.07
N ASN A 422 0.10 10.23 4.11
CA ASN A 422 -0.98 9.27 4.05
C ASN A 422 -1.01 8.62 2.67
N GLN A 423 -1.69 7.49 2.57
CA GLN A 423 -1.80 6.75 1.32
C GLN A 423 -3.28 6.48 1.00
N GLU A 424 -3.65 6.66 -0.26
CA GLU A 424 -4.93 6.23 -0.80
C GLU A 424 -4.70 5.60 -2.18
N LYS A 425 -5.29 4.43 -2.45
CA LYS A 425 -5.15 3.72 -3.74
C LYS A 425 -3.67 3.57 -4.19
N GLY A 426 -2.78 3.29 -3.24
CA GLY A 426 -1.33 3.16 -3.49
C GLY A 426 -0.58 4.48 -3.68
N GLN A 427 -1.27 5.62 -3.79
CA GLN A 427 -0.67 6.94 -4.01
C GLN A 427 -0.51 7.71 -2.70
N TRP A 428 0.64 8.33 -2.52
CA TRP A 428 0.96 9.09 -1.31
C TRP A 428 0.52 10.53 -1.41
N TYR A 429 -0.13 11.07 -0.39
CA TYR A 429 -0.46 12.48 -0.25
C TYR A 429 -0.07 12.99 1.13
N TYR A 430 -0.01 14.31 1.28
CA TYR A 430 0.36 14.94 2.54
C TYR A 430 -0.82 15.72 3.10
N VAL A 431 -1.09 15.58 4.39
CA VAL A 431 -2.06 16.38 5.14
C VAL A 431 -1.28 17.30 6.05
N ARG A 432 -1.60 18.59 6.00
CA ARG A 432 -0.97 19.61 6.83
C ARG A 432 -1.48 19.53 8.27
N GLU A 433 -0.85 20.28 9.16
CA GLU A 433 -1.26 20.36 10.58
C GLU A 433 -2.68 20.91 10.77
N ASP A 434 -3.20 21.68 9.82
CA ASP A 434 -4.59 22.18 9.80
C ASP A 434 -5.62 21.11 9.38
N GLY A 435 -5.18 19.86 9.17
CA GLY A 435 -6.02 18.73 8.74
C GLY A 435 -6.40 18.76 7.26
N GLN A 436 -5.94 19.76 6.50
CA GLN A 436 -6.23 19.88 5.06
C GLN A 436 -5.15 19.23 4.21
N ARG A 437 -5.54 18.75 3.03
CA ARG A 437 -4.60 18.20 2.05
C ARG A 437 -3.65 19.27 1.52
N GLN A 438 -2.37 18.94 1.43
CA GLN A 438 -1.36 19.78 0.81
C GLN A 438 -1.68 19.96 -0.69
N PRO A 439 -1.71 21.20 -1.20
CA PRO A 439 -1.92 21.46 -2.62
C PRO A 439 -0.75 20.95 -3.49
N PRO A 440 -0.99 20.75 -4.80
CA PRO A 440 0.05 20.48 -5.78
C PRO A 440 1.28 21.39 -5.67
N GLY A 441 2.45 20.83 -5.98
CA GLY A 441 3.71 21.57 -6.04
C GLY A 441 4.74 21.13 -5.00
N TRP A 442 5.68 22.02 -4.72
CA TRP A 442 6.81 21.73 -3.83
C TRP A 442 6.37 21.64 -2.36
N LEU A 443 6.82 20.59 -1.68
CA LEU A 443 6.62 20.38 -0.26
C LEU A 443 7.98 20.16 0.42
N ASN A 444 8.20 20.85 1.54
CA ASN A 444 9.30 20.53 2.46
C ASN A 444 8.69 19.90 3.72
N ALA A 445 8.95 18.61 3.91
CA ALA A 445 8.47 17.84 5.06
C ALA A 445 9.67 17.17 5.73
N GLY A 446 9.91 17.47 7.02
CA GLY A 446 11.03 16.92 7.77
C GLY A 446 12.42 17.28 7.19
N GLY A 447 12.55 18.43 6.52
CA GLY A 447 13.81 18.87 5.88
C GLY A 447 14.08 18.25 4.51
N ALA A 448 13.27 17.29 4.08
CA ALA A 448 13.32 16.70 2.74
C ALA A 448 12.35 17.42 1.78
N TRP A 449 12.76 17.55 0.51
CA TRP A 449 11.94 18.17 -0.52
C TRP A 449 11.23 17.11 -1.36
N TYR A 450 9.94 17.31 -1.58
CA TYR A 450 9.04 16.48 -2.38
C TYR A 450 8.34 17.34 -3.42
N TYR A 451 7.70 16.69 -4.38
CA TYR A 451 6.80 17.37 -5.31
C TYR A 451 5.49 16.60 -5.40
N LEU A 452 4.38 17.31 -5.24
CA LEU A 452 3.05 16.78 -5.44
C LEU A 452 2.56 17.14 -6.84
N ASP A 453 2.03 16.17 -7.57
CA ASP A 453 1.44 16.35 -8.90
C ASP A 453 0.16 17.20 -8.85
N SER A 454 -0.51 17.38 -9.99
CA SER A 454 -1.74 18.18 -10.09
C SER A 454 -2.89 17.67 -9.24
N ASN A 455 -2.86 16.40 -8.82
CA ASN A 455 -3.88 15.78 -7.97
C ASN A 455 -3.46 15.77 -6.49
N GLY A 456 -2.29 16.32 -6.15
CA GLY A 456 -1.77 16.34 -4.79
C GLY A 456 -1.08 15.04 -4.38
N TYR A 457 -0.63 14.20 -5.33
CA TYR A 457 0.10 12.97 -5.04
C TYR A 457 1.61 13.12 -5.21
N ARG A 458 2.37 12.48 -4.33
CA ARG A 458 3.84 12.49 -4.31
C ARG A 458 4.40 11.81 -5.55
N VAL A 459 5.18 12.54 -6.33
CA VAL A 459 5.90 11.98 -7.48
C VAL A 459 7.19 11.27 -7.06
N THR A 460 7.59 10.29 -7.86
CA THR A 460 8.90 9.61 -7.78
C THR A 460 9.59 9.64 -9.14
N GLY A 461 10.84 9.20 -9.20
CA GLY A 461 11.62 9.06 -10.43
C GLY A 461 11.97 10.37 -11.12
N TRP A 462 12.19 10.30 -12.44
CA TRP A 462 12.57 11.43 -13.27
C TRP A 462 11.39 12.37 -13.53
N GLN A 463 11.56 13.65 -13.20
CA GLN A 463 10.52 14.66 -13.38
C GLN A 463 11.05 15.87 -14.13
N THR A 464 10.24 16.43 -15.03
CA THR A 464 10.55 17.67 -15.74
C THR A 464 9.58 18.77 -15.28
N LEU A 465 10.06 19.64 -14.39
CA LEU A 465 9.26 20.70 -13.77
C LEU A 465 9.79 22.06 -14.25
N ALA A 466 8.94 22.88 -14.84
CA ALA A 466 9.30 24.19 -15.40
C ALA A 466 10.57 24.15 -16.30
N LYS A 467 10.64 23.16 -17.21
CA LYS A 467 11.78 22.90 -18.13
C LYS A 467 13.10 22.51 -17.42
N LYS A 468 13.08 22.20 -16.12
CA LYS A 468 14.23 21.69 -15.36
C LYS A 468 14.00 20.22 -15.02
N LYS A 469 15.05 19.41 -15.10
CA LYS A 469 14.99 17.99 -14.73
C LYS A 469 15.40 17.80 -13.28
N TYR A 470 14.62 16.98 -12.58
CA TYR A 470 14.81 16.55 -11.19
C TYR A 470 14.72 15.03 -11.15
N TYR A 471 15.23 14.44 -10.07
CA TYR A 471 15.02 13.05 -9.75
C TYR A 471 14.58 12.93 -8.30
N PHE A 472 13.51 12.17 -8.07
CA PHE A 472 12.97 11.84 -6.77
C PHE A 472 13.19 10.34 -6.54
N ASN A 473 13.68 9.93 -5.38
CA ASN A 473 13.88 8.50 -5.09
C ASN A 473 12.54 7.76 -4.89
N SER A 474 12.59 6.48 -4.50
CA SER A 474 11.41 5.64 -4.21
C SER A 474 10.52 6.24 -3.12
N GLU A 475 11.11 6.96 -2.16
CA GLU A 475 10.40 7.64 -1.09
C GLU A 475 9.91 9.04 -1.49
N GLY A 476 10.12 9.45 -2.75
CA GLY A 476 9.72 10.75 -3.29
C GLY A 476 10.60 11.92 -2.83
N VAL A 477 11.77 11.65 -2.25
CA VAL A 477 12.75 12.65 -1.82
C VAL A 477 13.56 13.12 -3.02
N ARG A 478 13.55 14.44 -3.25
CA ARG A 478 14.31 15.12 -4.29
C ARG A 478 15.81 14.95 -4.06
N GLN A 479 16.50 14.35 -5.03
CA GLN A 479 17.93 14.13 -4.95
C GLN A 479 18.74 15.41 -5.23
N THR A 480 19.88 15.54 -4.55
CA THR A 480 20.89 16.60 -4.73
C THR A 480 22.29 15.97 -4.72
N GLY A 481 23.28 16.66 -5.27
CA GLY A 481 24.66 16.18 -5.33
C GLY A 481 24.86 15.06 -6.36
N LEU A 482 25.88 14.24 -6.13
CA LEU A 482 26.18 13.06 -6.95
C LEU A 482 25.17 11.95 -6.64
N THR A 483 24.44 11.48 -7.65
CA THR A 483 23.37 10.49 -7.49
C THR A 483 23.48 9.43 -8.57
N ALA A 484 23.47 8.15 -8.17
CA ALA A 484 23.38 7.02 -9.08
C ALA A 484 21.91 6.70 -9.39
N VAL A 485 21.58 6.56 -10.67
CA VAL A 485 20.24 6.18 -11.16
C VAL A 485 20.44 5.21 -12.32
N ASP A 486 19.88 4.00 -12.19
CA ASP A 486 19.94 2.94 -13.21
C ASP A 486 21.36 2.67 -13.75
N GLY A 487 22.33 2.57 -12.84
CA GLY A 487 23.74 2.33 -13.15
C GLY A 487 24.49 3.53 -13.78
N LYS A 488 23.86 4.70 -13.88
CA LYS A 488 24.46 5.94 -14.39
C LYS A 488 24.58 6.98 -13.28
N ASN A 489 25.65 7.76 -13.29
CA ASN A 489 25.85 8.83 -12.31
C ASN A 489 25.44 10.18 -12.88
N TYR A 490 24.67 10.92 -12.10
CA TYR A 490 24.15 12.25 -12.38
C TYR A 490 24.58 13.21 -11.28
N TYR A 491 24.51 14.51 -11.57
CA TYR A 491 24.73 15.53 -10.54
C TYR A 491 23.58 16.52 -10.51
N PHE A 492 22.99 16.71 -9.34
CA PHE A 492 21.91 17.65 -9.08
C PHE A 492 22.43 18.78 -8.19
N ASN A 493 22.06 20.02 -8.48
CA ASN A 493 22.50 21.14 -7.62
C ASN A 493 21.69 21.22 -6.31
N SER A 494 21.90 22.27 -5.51
CA SER A 494 21.27 22.41 -4.19
C SER A 494 19.75 22.58 -4.25
N LYS A 495 19.22 22.95 -5.43
CA LYS A 495 17.79 23.00 -5.72
C LYS A 495 17.27 21.73 -6.40
N GLY A 496 18.09 20.68 -6.53
CA GLY A 496 17.76 19.41 -7.18
C GLY A 496 17.74 19.45 -8.71
N MET A 497 18.23 20.51 -9.33
CA MET A 497 18.23 20.62 -10.80
C MET A 497 19.43 19.87 -11.40
N LEU A 498 19.16 19.02 -12.39
CA LEU A 498 20.18 18.26 -13.12
C LEU A 498 21.20 19.19 -13.78
N LYS A 499 22.49 18.93 -13.52
CA LYS A 499 23.63 19.61 -14.14
C LYS A 499 24.06 18.91 -15.43
N LYS A 500 24.52 19.71 -16.39
CA LYS A 500 25.02 19.28 -17.70
C LYS A 500 26.28 20.07 -18.05
N GLY A 501 27.10 19.53 -18.94
CA GLY A 501 28.35 20.18 -19.35
C GLY A 501 29.37 20.21 -18.22
N PHE A 502 30.27 21.20 -18.23
CA PHE A 502 31.33 21.37 -17.23
C PHE A 502 30.83 22.24 -16.06
N PHE A 503 30.99 21.78 -14.82
CA PHE A 503 30.54 22.51 -13.62
C PHE A 503 31.33 22.10 -12.37
N SER A 504 31.28 22.93 -11.32
CA SER A 504 31.82 22.58 -10.00
C SER A 504 30.75 21.96 -9.11
N GLY A 505 31.13 20.91 -8.38
CA GLY A 505 30.31 20.27 -7.34
C GLY A 505 30.41 21.00 -5.99
N PHE A 506 29.63 20.54 -5.02
CA PHE A 506 29.66 21.01 -3.63
C PHE A 506 31.00 20.76 -2.92
N ASP A 507 31.74 19.75 -3.38
CA ASP A 507 33.09 19.41 -2.94
C ASP A 507 34.17 20.31 -3.56
N GLY A 508 33.78 21.32 -4.36
CA GLY A 508 34.68 22.21 -5.08
C GLY A 508 35.34 21.57 -6.31
N ASN A 509 35.18 20.26 -6.52
CA ASN A 509 35.77 19.58 -7.67
C ASN A 509 35.01 19.88 -8.95
N SER A 510 35.70 19.82 -10.09
CA SER A 510 35.07 19.96 -11.40
C SER A 510 34.56 18.63 -11.94
N TYR A 511 33.39 18.65 -12.57
CA TYR A 511 32.72 17.51 -13.18
C TYR A 511 32.34 17.84 -14.62
N TYR A 512 32.12 16.81 -15.43
CA TYR A 512 31.61 16.97 -16.78
C TYR A 512 30.51 15.95 -17.07
N ALA A 513 29.32 16.45 -17.37
CA ALA A 513 28.16 15.65 -17.78
C ALA A 513 27.84 15.85 -19.27
N ASP A 514 27.33 14.80 -19.91
CA ASP A 514 26.88 14.86 -21.30
C ASP A 514 25.55 15.65 -21.48
N LYS A 515 24.97 15.61 -22.69
CA LYS A 515 23.69 16.28 -23.00
C LYS A 515 22.50 15.67 -22.26
N SER A 516 22.60 14.39 -21.87
CA SER A 516 21.60 13.66 -21.09
C SER A 516 21.78 13.87 -19.58
N GLY A 517 22.93 14.39 -19.15
CA GLY A 517 23.29 14.64 -17.75
C GLY A 517 24.17 13.55 -17.13
N VAL A 518 24.59 12.54 -17.90
CA VAL A 518 25.42 11.44 -17.40
C VAL A 518 26.85 11.92 -17.23
N LEU A 519 27.43 11.66 -16.07
CA LEU A 519 28.80 12.04 -15.73
C LEU A 519 29.83 11.19 -16.47
N TYR A 520 30.80 11.87 -17.08
CA TYR A 520 31.95 11.21 -17.68
C TYR A 520 32.93 10.69 -16.62
N SER A 521 33.69 9.68 -16.99
CA SER A 521 34.93 9.30 -16.34
C SER A 521 36.04 9.10 -17.37
N GLY A 522 37.30 9.16 -16.93
CA GLY A 522 38.48 9.05 -17.79
C GLY A 522 38.84 10.34 -18.53
N TRP A 523 39.58 10.19 -19.62
CA TRP A 523 40.10 11.31 -20.41
C TRP A 523 39.00 12.04 -21.17
N ARG A 524 39.00 13.36 -21.11
CA ARG A 524 38.08 14.20 -21.89
C ARG A 524 38.74 15.48 -22.36
N ASN A 525 38.42 15.88 -23.59
CA ASN A 525 38.71 17.20 -24.10
C ASN A 525 37.47 18.10 -23.91
N CYS A 526 37.65 19.19 -23.18
CA CYS A 526 36.62 20.19 -22.92
C CYS A 526 37.14 21.54 -23.44
N LYS A 527 36.62 22.01 -24.58
CA LYS A 527 37.01 23.29 -25.22
C LYS A 527 38.53 23.44 -25.41
N GLY A 528 39.20 22.40 -25.93
CA GLY A 528 40.65 22.40 -26.21
C GLY A 528 41.54 22.06 -25.00
N LYS A 529 40.96 21.95 -23.80
CA LYS A 529 41.67 21.61 -22.57
C LYS A 529 41.43 20.14 -22.22
N LYS A 530 42.49 19.41 -21.87
CA LYS A 530 42.40 18.00 -21.49
C LYS A 530 42.24 17.86 -19.98
N TYR A 531 41.31 17.00 -19.59
CA TYR A 531 41.00 16.64 -18.21
C TYR A 531 41.02 15.11 -18.08
N TYR A 532 41.25 14.64 -16.86
CA TYR A 532 40.98 13.25 -16.50
C TYR A 532 40.00 13.23 -15.33
N PHE A 533 38.81 12.68 -15.56
CA PHE A 533 37.78 12.49 -14.54
C PHE A 533 37.98 11.13 -13.87
N HIS A 534 37.98 11.10 -12.55
CA HIS A 534 38.24 9.89 -11.78
C HIS A 534 37.16 8.83 -12.03
N LYS A 535 37.55 7.55 -12.17
CA LYS A 535 36.63 6.46 -12.54
C LYS A 535 35.48 6.23 -11.56
N LYS A 536 35.73 6.42 -10.26
CA LYS A 536 34.73 6.18 -9.21
C LYS A 536 33.98 7.44 -8.80
N THR A 537 34.72 8.54 -8.64
CA THR A 537 34.15 9.77 -8.06
C THR A 537 33.72 10.76 -9.11
N HIS A 538 34.05 10.55 -10.39
CA HIS A 538 33.75 11.46 -11.51
C HIS A 538 34.36 12.87 -11.42
N ALA A 539 35.03 13.21 -10.32
CA ALA A 539 35.76 14.46 -10.13
C ALA A 539 36.99 14.54 -11.06
N ALA A 540 37.25 15.72 -11.62
CA ALA A 540 38.47 16.01 -12.35
C ALA A 540 39.69 15.89 -11.43
N ARG A 541 40.74 15.23 -11.90
CA ARG A 541 42.02 15.15 -11.17
C ARG A 541 42.69 16.52 -11.12
N THR A 542 43.24 16.84 -9.97
CA THR A 542 44.18 17.95 -9.75
C THR A 542 45.52 17.37 -9.26
N GLY A 543 46.59 18.14 -9.41
CA GLY A 543 47.95 17.75 -9.03
C GLY A 543 48.47 16.53 -9.81
N TRP A 544 49.35 15.77 -9.17
CA TRP A 544 49.95 14.57 -9.76
C TRP A 544 48.94 13.41 -9.84
N ALA A 545 48.90 12.72 -10.97
CA ALA A 545 48.14 11.49 -11.14
C ALA A 545 48.93 10.45 -11.94
N LYS A 546 49.04 9.24 -11.39
CA LYS A 546 49.55 8.08 -12.11
C LYS A 546 48.38 7.41 -12.84
N LEU A 547 48.39 7.47 -14.17
CA LEU A 547 47.33 6.94 -15.02
C LEU A 547 47.93 5.88 -15.95
N GLY A 548 47.70 4.61 -15.62
CA GLY A 548 48.43 3.50 -16.21
C GLY A 548 49.93 3.56 -15.88
N LYS A 549 50.78 3.45 -16.90
CA LYS A 549 52.25 3.51 -16.74
C LYS A 549 52.84 4.92 -16.66
N TYR A 550 52.05 5.96 -16.87
CA TYR A 550 52.54 7.33 -16.97
C TYR A 550 52.06 8.21 -15.83
N TYR A 551 52.87 9.21 -15.47
CA TYR A 551 52.48 10.28 -14.57
C TYR A 551 52.06 11.51 -15.38
N TYR A 552 51.01 12.18 -14.93
CA TYR A 552 50.49 13.42 -15.48
C TYR A 552 50.37 14.45 -14.36
N TYR A 553 50.38 15.72 -14.72
CA TYR A 553 50.13 16.83 -13.80
C TYR A 553 48.92 17.63 -14.27
N PHE A 554 47.98 17.88 -13.37
CA PHE A 554 46.80 18.69 -13.60
C PHE A 554 46.86 19.92 -12.69
N ASN A 555 46.53 21.10 -13.21
CA ASN A 555 46.50 22.30 -12.37
C ASN A 555 45.30 22.27 -11.39
N GLU A 556 45.16 23.30 -10.58
CA GLU A 556 44.08 23.43 -9.58
C GLU A 556 42.68 23.41 -10.19
N THR A 557 42.55 23.81 -11.46
CA THR A 557 41.28 23.73 -12.21
C THR A 557 41.08 22.40 -12.94
N GLY A 558 41.98 21.44 -12.75
CA GLY A 558 41.95 20.10 -13.37
C GLY A 558 42.47 20.02 -14.80
N GLN A 559 43.07 21.07 -15.33
CA GLN A 559 43.60 21.09 -16.70
C GLN A 559 44.97 20.38 -16.74
N MET A 560 45.12 19.41 -17.64
CA MET A 560 46.38 18.70 -17.86
C MET A 560 47.46 19.66 -18.39
N GLN A 561 48.61 19.67 -17.73
CA GLN A 561 49.74 20.51 -18.06
C GLN A 561 50.72 19.82 -19.03
N ARG A 562 51.53 20.64 -19.70
CA ARG A 562 52.62 20.25 -20.62
C ARG A 562 53.82 21.15 -20.38
N GLY A 563 55.00 20.73 -20.86
CA GLY A 563 56.24 21.47 -20.66
C GLY A 563 56.76 21.37 -19.23
N ILE A 564 57.49 22.38 -18.78
CA ILE A 564 58.02 22.42 -17.42
C ILE A 564 56.92 22.88 -16.45
N VAL A 565 56.62 22.06 -15.44
CA VAL A 565 55.73 22.42 -14.33
C VAL A 565 56.51 22.48 -13.02
N GLU A 566 56.00 23.27 -12.08
CA GLU A 566 56.54 23.36 -10.72
C GLU A 566 55.54 22.79 -9.72
N SER A 567 56.02 21.98 -8.79
CA SER A 567 55.22 21.34 -7.74
C SER A 567 56.11 21.06 -6.53
N GLY A 568 55.74 21.62 -5.37
CA GLY A 568 56.52 21.49 -4.13
C GLY A 568 57.94 22.07 -4.21
N GLY A 569 58.13 23.19 -4.93
CA GLY A 569 59.44 23.83 -5.14
C GLY A 569 60.38 23.10 -6.10
N GLU A 570 59.91 22.02 -6.73
CA GLU A 570 60.66 21.22 -7.69
C GLU A 570 60.04 21.32 -9.09
N LYS A 571 60.89 21.24 -10.12
CA LYS A 571 60.45 21.29 -11.51
C LYS A 571 60.49 19.92 -12.17
N TYR A 572 59.48 19.66 -13.00
CA TYR A 572 59.27 18.41 -13.73
C TYR A 572 58.92 18.72 -15.18
N TYR A 573 59.15 17.78 -16.10
CA TYR A 573 58.79 17.95 -17.50
C TYR A 573 57.71 16.98 -17.94
N LEU A 574 56.69 17.52 -18.60
CA LEU A 574 55.60 16.80 -19.22
C LEU A 574 55.72 16.95 -20.74
N ASP A 575 55.72 15.86 -21.48
CA ASP A 575 55.83 15.87 -22.94
C ASP A 575 54.58 16.47 -23.64
N SER A 576 54.57 16.48 -24.97
CA SER A 576 53.44 16.99 -25.77
C SER A 576 52.12 16.22 -25.53
N SER A 577 52.21 14.99 -25.02
CA SER A 577 51.06 14.17 -24.60
C SER A 577 50.69 14.37 -23.12
N GLY A 578 51.45 15.17 -22.38
CA GLY A 578 51.29 15.44 -20.95
C GLY A 578 51.94 14.40 -20.03
N ARG A 579 52.72 13.45 -20.57
CA ARG A 579 53.37 12.39 -19.79
C ARG A 579 54.66 12.90 -19.18
N ARG A 580 54.91 12.59 -17.92
CA ARG A 580 56.17 12.92 -17.24
C ARG A 580 57.34 12.19 -17.89
N SER A 581 58.31 12.96 -18.39
CA SER A 581 59.54 12.43 -18.98
C SER A 581 60.74 12.72 -18.10
N THR A 582 61.74 11.85 -18.16
CA THR A 582 63.01 11.97 -17.40
C THR A 582 64.21 11.86 -18.33
N GLY A 583 65.41 12.18 -17.82
CA GLY A 583 66.64 12.24 -18.59
C GLY A 583 66.92 13.62 -19.18
N LEU A 584 67.77 13.67 -20.22
CA LEU A 584 68.15 14.89 -20.92
C LEU A 584 67.06 15.29 -21.91
N ILE A 585 66.49 16.47 -21.76
CA ILE A 585 65.36 16.97 -22.54
C ILE A 585 65.70 18.34 -23.12
N ALA A 586 65.48 18.51 -24.42
CA ALA A 586 65.52 19.81 -25.09
C ALA A 586 64.13 20.47 -25.03
N TYR A 587 64.07 21.69 -24.51
CA TYR A 587 62.84 22.46 -24.39
C TYR A 587 63.15 23.96 -24.54
N GLU A 588 62.42 24.65 -25.41
CA GLU A 588 62.59 26.09 -25.70
C GLU A 588 64.07 26.48 -25.96
N GLY A 589 64.75 25.71 -26.80
CA GLY A 589 66.15 25.96 -27.20
C GLY A 589 67.22 25.67 -26.13
N ARG A 590 66.84 25.13 -24.97
CA ARG A 590 67.77 24.77 -23.87
C ARG A 590 67.68 23.28 -23.52
N LYS A 591 68.75 22.71 -23.00
CA LYS A 591 68.76 21.33 -22.49
C LYS A 591 68.65 21.30 -20.97
N TYR A 592 67.79 20.45 -20.43
CA TYR A 592 67.57 20.23 -19.00
C TYR A 592 67.73 18.74 -18.68
N TYR A 593 68.09 18.40 -17.45
CA TYR A 593 68.09 17.01 -17.01
C TYR A 593 67.11 16.81 -15.86
N PHE A 594 66.17 15.89 -16.05
CA PHE A 594 65.22 15.47 -15.04
C PHE A 594 65.67 14.09 -14.52
N ASP A 595 65.84 13.98 -13.21
CA ASP A 595 66.34 12.77 -12.57
C ASP A 595 65.50 11.54 -12.94
N LYS A 596 66.14 10.40 -13.23
CA LYS A 596 65.43 9.22 -13.75
C LYS A 596 64.50 8.58 -12.74
N SER A 597 64.88 8.59 -11.46
CA SER A 597 64.08 8.03 -10.36
C SER A 597 62.96 8.97 -9.94
N THR A 598 63.30 10.23 -9.67
CA THR A 598 62.40 11.18 -9.01
C THR A 598 61.65 12.06 -10.01
N GLY A 599 62.20 12.28 -11.20
CA GLY A 599 61.70 13.22 -12.20
C GLY A 599 62.04 14.69 -11.91
N LYS A 600 62.76 14.99 -10.83
CA LYS A 600 63.12 16.35 -10.43
C LYS A 600 64.20 16.93 -11.34
N MET A 601 64.07 18.19 -11.73
CA MET A 601 65.08 18.90 -12.52
C MET A 601 66.36 19.13 -11.72
N LEU A 602 67.50 18.72 -12.27
CA LEU A 602 68.81 19.01 -11.67
C LEU A 602 69.15 20.50 -11.82
N LYS A 603 69.72 21.07 -10.75
CA LYS A 603 70.19 22.47 -10.68
C LYS A 603 71.51 22.56 -9.92
N LYS A 604 72.38 23.49 -10.32
CA LYS A 604 73.71 23.73 -9.71
C LYS A 604 74.56 22.46 -9.53
N THR A 605 74.55 21.56 -10.51
CA THR A 605 75.20 20.26 -10.35
C THR A 605 75.73 19.69 -11.67
N TRP A 606 76.68 18.76 -11.55
CA TRP A 606 77.25 18.00 -12.64
C TRP A 606 76.51 16.68 -12.85
N LYS A 607 76.34 16.25 -14.09
CA LYS A 607 75.85 14.92 -14.44
C LYS A 607 76.72 14.29 -15.50
N ARG A 608 77.24 13.10 -15.21
CA ARG A 608 77.88 12.25 -16.22
C ARG A 608 76.81 11.49 -16.99
N MET A 609 76.86 11.58 -18.31
CA MET A 609 76.05 10.81 -19.25
C MET A 609 76.99 10.10 -20.23
N LYS A 610 76.47 9.21 -21.08
CA LYS A 610 77.26 8.44 -22.04
C LYS A 610 78.16 9.33 -22.92
N ALA A 611 77.65 10.51 -23.31
CA ALA A 611 78.36 11.48 -24.15
C ALA A 611 79.41 12.31 -23.40
N GLY A 612 79.43 12.31 -22.05
CA GLY A 612 80.37 13.09 -21.24
C GLY A 612 79.72 13.79 -20.06
N TRP A 613 80.44 14.77 -19.50
CA TRP A 613 80.00 15.56 -18.36
C TRP A 613 79.22 16.80 -18.80
N TYR A 614 78.08 17.04 -18.15
CA TYR A 614 77.26 18.23 -18.34
C TYR A 614 77.14 18.96 -17.01
N TYR A 615 77.13 20.29 -17.04
CA TYR A 615 76.84 21.11 -15.87
C TYR A 615 75.52 21.86 -16.04
N PHE A 616 74.61 21.68 -15.08
CA PHE A 616 73.32 22.35 -15.05
C PHE A 616 73.38 23.60 -14.16
N SER A 617 72.96 24.73 -14.72
CA SER A 617 73.04 26.04 -14.08
C SER A 617 72.14 26.15 -12.83
N LYS A 618 72.18 27.32 -12.16
CA LYS A 618 71.24 27.61 -11.05
C LYS A 618 69.77 27.62 -11.47
N TYR A 619 69.51 27.75 -12.78
CA TYR A 619 68.18 27.70 -13.37
C TYR A 619 67.87 26.35 -14.04
N GLY A 620 68.78 25.38 -13.96
CA GLY A 620 68.58 23.99 -14.41
C GLY A 620 68.91 23.69 -15.87
N TYR A 621 69.17 24.68 -16.72
CA TYR A 621 69.62 24.42 -18.10
C TYR A 621 71.13 24.10 -18.16
N ALA A 622 71.53 23.25 -19.10
CA ALA A 622 72.92 22.89 -19.38
C ALA A 622 73.69 24.10 -19.95
N ILE A 623 74.95 24.24 -19.55
CA ILE A 623 75.87 25.20 -20.18
C ILE A 623 76.26 24.66 -21.56
N GLN A 624 76.02 25.46 -22.61
CA GLN A 624 76.24 25.10 -24.02
C GLN A 624 77.05 26.19 -24.74
N GLY A 625 77.90 25.81 -25.68
CA GLY A 625 78.62 26.68 -26.62
C GLY A 625 79.58 27.69 -26.00
N LYS A 626 80.00 27.49 -24.74
CA LYS A 626 80.77 28.51 -24.01
C LYS A 626 81.69 27.96 -22.93
N THR A 627 82.59 28.82 -22.48
CA THR A 627 83.40 28.59 -21.28
C THR A 627 82.72 29.16 -20.04
N LYS A 628 82.66 28.41 -18.93
CA LYS A 628 82.08 28.85 -17.66
C LYS A 628 82.96 28.50 -16.48
N ARG A 629 83.07 29.42 -15.51
CA ARG A 629 83.73 29.18 -14.22
C ARG A 629 82.72 28.57 -13.24
N ILE A 630 83.06 27.41 -12.68
CA ILE A 630 82.22 26.63 -11.74
C ILE A 630 83.11 26.27 -10.55
N SER A 631 82.72 26.72 -9.35
CA SER A 631 83.51 26.55 -8.11
C SER A 631 84.99 26.93 -8.29
N GLY A 632 85.24 28.07 -8.94
CA GLY A 632 86.60 28.59 -9.17
C GLY A 632 87.30 28.08 -10.44
N VAL A 633 86.88 26.96 -11.03
CA VAL A 633 87.57 26.31 -12.16
C VAL A 633 86.89 26.63 -13.51
N ARG A 634 87.66 26.89 -14.58
CA ARG A 634 87.15 27.14 -15.95
C ARG A 634 86.90 25.84 -16.72
N TYR A 635 85.69 25.67 -17.23
CA TYR A 635 85.26 24.54 -18.05
C TYR A 635 84.74 25.02 -19.41
N LYS A 636 85.19 24.41 -20.51
CA LYS A 636 84.72 24.66 -21.87
C LYS A 636 83.65 23.62 -22.23
N PHE A 637 82.52 24.08 -22.76
CA PHE A 637 81.41 23.24 -23.21
C PHE A 637 81.18 23.44 -24.72
N ASN A 638 80.92 22.36 -25.45
CA ASN A 638 80.51 22.44 -26.85
C ASN A 638 79.03 22.86 -26.99
N GLU A 639 78.55 23.03 -28.23
CA GLU A 639 77.16 23.41 -28.53
C GLU A 639 76.13 22.41 -27.96
N GLU A 640 76.50 21.14 -27.85
CA GLU A 640 75.65 20.11 -27.27
C GLU A 640 75.60 20.15 -25.74
N GLY A 641 76.50 20.88 -25.09
CA GLY A 641 76.62 21.05 -23.64
C GLY A 641 77.58 20.08 -22.93
N ILE A 642 78.39 19.36 -23.70
CA ILE A 642 79.39 18.40 -23.20
C ILE A 642 80.66 19.16 -22.80
N CYS A 643 81.15 18.90 -21.60
CA CYS A 643 82.41 19.45 -21.11
C CYS A 643 83.61 18.83 -21.85
N LEU A 644 84.45 19.68 -22.43
CA LEU A 644 85.62 19.29 -23.23
C LEU A 644 86.91 19.19 -22.41
N ASN A 645 86.87 19.54 -21.12
CA ASN A 645 88.04 19.46 -20.25
C ASN A 645 88.37 17.98 -19.99
N LYS A 646 89.60 17.56 -20.33
CA LYS A 646 90.09 16.22 -20.02
C LYS A 646 90.15 16.04 -18.49
N SER A 647 89.69 14.90 -17.96
CA SER A 647 89.90 14.59 -16.55
C SER A 647 91.40 14.52 -16.30
N LYS A 648 91.94 15.28 -15.34
CA LYS A 648 93.28 14.97 -14.84
C LYS A 648 93.20 13.56 -14.24
N ARG A 649 93.83 12.57 -14.90
CA ARG A 649 94.16 11.29 -14.27
C ARG A 649 94.90 11.65 -12.97
N LYS A 650 94.31 11.30 -11.83
CA LYS A 650 95.07 10.99 -10.63
C LYS A 650 95.08 9.48 -10.54
#